data_AF-A0A9D1CSA5-F1
#
_entry.id   AF-A0A9D1CSA5-F1
#
_cell.length_a   1.000
_cell.length_b   1.000
_cell.length_c   1.000
_cell.angle_alpha   90.00
_cell.angle_beta   90.00
_cell.angle_gamma   90.00
#
_symmetry.space_group_name_H-M   'P 1'
#
loop_
_entity.id
_entity.type
_entity.pdbx_description
1 polymer ?
#
loop_
_entity_poly.entity_id
_entity_poly.type
_entity_poly.pdbx_seq_one_letter_code
_entity_poly.pdbx_strand_id
1 'polypeptide(L)'
;MQCAVAANTGLDMMYHAAKIWHVNGKTAVYVMDLATAEVANCPADKKTDYSIGENTKGDKVELYEIATVDNTALDKSYGKVTVGYTYALDELGTRSETKKTTVIGNEGAVDNDDIKTDISKINRGDAIIYIKAESTTSDGEGYHVSAVSYTKATIKDYSKVKKTVTLDNGDVLSASKFFNGDWSDVGFGTTVTITLDTHGHFIDFDAKSAKVIGYFTGTIRNSTAHDVWYSDAAFAAQFVNITTGDTEEVPVSAEWVSTHGSYVTGEYKGYYDITDTIYGSDNYYPTVVSESNNIYASSYVFDDGIRFDATTYKIGGVHNVTGDVYFDNDTVTFIIANNRGSKLSIEKYTGTEEMLAAYSENYPVAAITLRNLAVTGHFDDQGTFYADVIFAFDGAESVSSGTLFYPENVTADVYPGGLYRFEGGYMNGTEFLSDSVIRNTNATITRGFYTFTVNSAGVWTLTESNAYEYTRVTVRPVSDTKMYITSNNTGVEREVLADAKIVDLRSGAGTDVDSIKELSDLYYKNNNEYHNAKVILAYTWDASNKVNVIYVLDAGLYRSTEVKLSDELVAAGWTFADGDTSKMFYDDDCATTYYLVNENLDLSGISYQFPVTTKLNKDAAVEQNAPVETTTVGTETVSAIKVTVDQPSMDPGDDFVIEIGGLTNKVAMDFDVAAGMDAYYGIDFEAIAAGKYVYGTPIKVAVTVKLDTNGNQLDLTFGNTSIEDTFADMVVEHIDTIDNGATYQVVTLTVYPLGNGTWTLESAVFSDTVG
;
A
#
# COMPACT_ATOMS: atom_id res chain seq x y z
N MET A 1 52.84 4.07 -38.91
CA MET A 1 51.63 4.06 -39.75
C MET A 1 51.43 2.63 -40.25
N GLN A 2 50.54 1.87 -39.60
CA GLN A 2 50.08 0.57 -40.06
C GLN A 2 49.11 0.80 -41.23
N CYS A 3 49.38 0.25 -42.41
CA CYS A 3 48.38 0.14 -43.46
C CYS A 3 47.61 -1.16 -43.22
N ALA A 4 46.33 -1.05 -42.85
CA ALA A 4 45.39 -2.16 -42.87
C ALA A 4 44.87 -2.31 -44.31
N VAL A 5 45.08 -3.47 -44.91
CA VAL A 5 44.49 -3.86 -46.19
C VAL A 5 43.26 -4.68 -45.89
N ALA A 6 42.10 -4.27 -46.40
CA ALA A 6 40.88 -5.08 -46.40
C ALA A 6 41.00 -6.18 -47.47
N ALA A 7 41.82 -7.18 -47.20
CA ALA A 7 41.64 -8.50 -47.81
C ALA A 7 40.65 -9.26 -46.91
N ASN A 8 39.73 -10.04 -47.48
CA ASN A 8 38.93 -10.96 -46.68
C ASN A 8 39.89 -11.85 -45.88
N THR A 9 39.92 -11.71 -44.56
CA THR A 9 40.87 -12.40 -43.67
C THR A 9 40.38 -13.81 -43.36
N GLY A 10 40.26 -14.66 -44.38
CA GLY A 10 40.07 -16.09 -44.18
C GLY A 10 41.27 -16.71 -43.45
N LEU A 11 41.06 -17.78 -42.68
CA LEU A 11 42.12 -18.50 -41.96
C LEU A 11 43.14 -19.15 -42.93
N ASP A 12 42.78 -19.30 -44.20
CA ASP A 12 43.56 -19.86 -45.29
C ASP A 12 44.46 -18.84 -46.01
N MET A 13 44.27 -17.54 -45.73
CA MET A 13 45.02 -16.44 -46.37
C MET A 13 46.54 -16.55 -46.20
N MET A 14 47.03 -17.24 -45.16
CA MET A 14 48.46 -17.50 -44.97
C MET A 14 49.07 -18.36 -46.10
N TYR A 15 48.23 -19.11 -46.83
CA TYR A 15 48.64 -19.99 -47.92
C TYR A 15 48.26 -19.44 -49.30
N HIS A 16 47.69 -18.23 -49.35
CA HIS A 16 47.32 -17.57 -50.60
C HIS A 16 48.54 -16.94 -51.27
N ALA A 17 48.67 -17.19 -52.58
CA ALA A 17 49.62 -16.52 -53.43
C ALA A 17 49.12 -15.10 -53.75
N ALA A 18 49.82 -14.08 -53.24
CA ALA A 18 49.50 -12.67 -53.48
C ALA A 18 50.58 -11.96 -54.32
N LYS A 19 50.18 -11.01 -55.17
CA LYS A 19 51.08 -10.04 -55.79
C LYS A 19 51.12 -8.76 -54.97
N ILE A 20 52.32 -8.37 -54.56
CA ILE A 20 52.54 -7.19 -53.74
C ILE A 20 53.37 -6.17 -54.53
N TRP A 21 52.79 -5.01 -54.81
CA TRP A 21 53.50 -3.88 -55.40
C TRP A 21 53.97 -2.91 -54.33
N HIS A 22 55.30 -2.72 -54.30
CA HIS A 22 55.98 -1.81 -53.40
C HIS A 22 56.37 -0.54 -54.15
N VAL A 23 56.07 0.62 -53.56
CA VAL A 23 56.66 1.89 -53.99
C VAL A 23 57.90 2.14 -53.14
N ASN A 24 59.01 2.49 -53.79
CA ASN A 24 60.33 2.57 -53.17
C ASN A 24 60.31 3.40 -51.85
N GLY A 25 60.64 2.77 -50.73
CA GLY A 25 60.70 3.42 -49.41
C GLY A 25 59.41 3.47 -48.57
N LYS A 26 58.32 2.77 -48.94
CA LYS A 26 57.10 2.65 -48.11
C LYS A 26 56.59 1.21 -47.98
N THR A 27 55.93 0.92 -46.85
CA THR A 27 55.21 -0.33 -46.54
C THR A 27 54.00 -0.47 -47.48
N ALA A 28 54.11 -1.32 -48.53
CA ALA A 28 53.14 -1.79 -49.53
C ALA A 28 51.97 -0.86 -49.98
N VAL A 29 51.79 -0.68 -51.29
CA VAL A 29 50.75 0.23 -51.86
C VAL A 29 49.66 -0.48 -52.67
N TYR A 30 49.82 -1.75 -53.04
CA TYR A 30 48.74 -2.55 -53.62
C TYR A 30 49.01 -4.06 -53.42
N VAL A 31 48.06 -4.78 -52.82
CA VAL A 31 48.08 -6.23 -52.65
C VAL A 31 46.91 -6.80 -53.44
N MET A 32 47.20 -7.73 -54.36
CA MET A 32 46.20 -8.48 -55.09
C MET A 32 46.32 -9.95 -54.70
N ASP A 33 45.29 -10.46 -54.03
CA ASP A 33 45.12 -11.89 -53.83
C ASP A 33 44.75 -12.55 -55.17
N LEU A 34 45.51 -13.56 -55.57
CA LEU A 34 45.29 -14.30 -56.80
C LEU A 34 44.79 -15.73 -56.54
N ALA A 35 44.74 -16.15 -55.29
CA ALA A 35 44.31 -17.50 -54.95
C ALA A 35 42.78 -17.58 -54.92
N THR A 36 42.27 -18.79 -55.13
CA THR A 36 40.87 -19.13 -54.83
C THR A 36 40.84 -20.31 -53.88
N ALA A 37 39.96 -20.29 -52.89
CA ALA A 37 39.82 -21.37 -51.92
C ALA A 37 38.48 -22.07 -52.05
N GLU A 38 38.50 -23.40 -51.93
CA GLU A 38 37.31 -24.24 -51.79
C GLU A 38 37.33 -24.87 -50.40
N VAL A 39 36.30 -24.56 -49.59
CA VAL A 39 36.20 -25.01 -48.20
C VAL A 39 35.25 -26.21 -48.09
N ALA A 40 35.69 -27.25 -47.38
CA ALA A 40 34.90 -28.42 -47.05
C ALA A 40 34.73 -28.52 -45.52
N ASN A 41 33.48 -28.56 -45.08
CA ASN A 41 33.08 -28.58 -43.66
C ASN A 41 32.99 -30.02 -43.14
N CYS A 42 33.45 -30.26 -41.92
CA CYS A 42 33.45 -31.55 -41.23
C CYS A 42 33.90 -32.76 -42.11
N PRO A 43 35.01 -32.67 -42.85
CA PRO A 43 35.37 -33.69 -43.84
C PRO A 43 35.73 -35.03 -43.18
N ALA A 44 35.43 -36.13 -43.87
CA ALA A 44 36.02 -37.43 -43.56
C ALA A 44 37.54 -37.37 -43.74
N ASP A 45 38.31 -38.01 -42.85
CA ASP A 45 39.78 -37.96 -42.80
C ASP A 45 40.42 -37.89 -44.19
N LYS A 46 40.84 -36.68 -44.58
CA LYS A 46 41.61 -36.41 -45.79
C LYS A 46 43.06 -36.17 -45.42
N LYS A 47 43.95 -36.51 -46.34
CA LYS A 47 45.35 -36.08 -46.27
C LYS A 47 45.40 -34.56 -46.45
N THR A 48 45.93 -33.84 -45.47
CA THR A 48 46.21 -32.40 -45.54
C THR A 48 47.70 -32.17 -45.78
N ASP A 49 48.05 -31.07 -46.45
CA ASP A 49 49.44 -30.66 -46.63
C ASP A 49 49.93 -29.84 -45.43
N TYR A 50 49.01 -29.05 -44.83
CA TYR A 50 49.22 -28.27 -43.62
C TYR A 50 48.07 -28.44 -42.64
N SER A 51 48.32 -28.16 -41.35
CA SER A 51 47.30 -28.20 -40.30
C SER A 51 47.46 -26.98 -39.39
N ILE A 52 46.34 -26.36 -39.01
CA ILE A 52 46.24 -25.23 -38.07
C ILE A 52 45.29 -25.62 -36.93
N GLY A 53 45.66 -25.26 -35.71
CA GLY A 53 44.94 -25.60 -34.48
C GLY A 53 45.82 -26.43 -33.54
N GLU A 54 45.78 -26.11 -32.25
CA GLU A 54 46.34 -26.95 -31.19
C GLU A 54 45.22 -27.70 -30.48
N ASN A 55 45.37 -29.02 -30.32
CA ASN A 55 44.38 -29.82 -29.62
C ASN A 55 44.81 -29.98 -28.16
N THR A 56 44.14 -29.29 -27.24
CA THR A 56 44.28 -29.50 -25.81
C THR A 56 43.59 -30.81 -25.42
N LYS A 57 44.37 -31.91 -25.49
CA LYS A 57 44.23 -33.19 -24.75
C LYS A 57 43.38 -34.31 -25.40
N GLY A 58 44.07 -35.40 -25.78
CA GLY A 58 43.65 -36.76 -25.43
C GLY A 58 43.21 -37.71 -26.55
N ASP A 59 42.39 -37.27 -27.50
CA ASP A 59 41.86 -38.15 -28.56
C ASP A 59 42.08 -37.55 -29.95
N LYS A 60 42.03 -38.42 -30.97
CA LYS A 60 42.42 -38.17 -32.37
C LYS A 60 42.05 -36.76 -32.85
N VAL A 61 43.02 -36.07 -33.44
CA VAL A 61 42.83 -34.76 -34.10
C VAL A 61 41.83 -34.93 -35.24
N GLU A 62 40.54 -34.66 -34.99
CA GLU A 62 39.52 -34.69 -36.04
C GLU A 62 39.45 -33.33 -36.73
N LEU A 63 39.53 -33.36 -38.07
CA LEU A 63 39.45 -32.15 -38.89
C LEU A 63 38.02 -31.60 -38.87
N TYR A 64 37.87 -30.34 -38.47
CA TYR A 64 36.60 -29.63 -38.47
C TYR A 64 36.36 -28.92 -39.81
N GLU A 65 37.42 -28.39 -40.43
CA GLU A 65 37.35 -27.72 -41.73
C GLU A 65 38.59 -28.05 -42.57
N ILE A 66 38.45 -28.13 -43.90
CA ILE A 66 39.57 -28.18 -44.84
C ILE A 66 39.38 -27.12 -45.92
N ALA A 67 40.38 -26.28 -46.12
CA ALA A 67 40.46 -25.38 -47.26
C ALA A 67 41.43 -25.92 -48.31
N THR A 68 40.99 -26.00 -49.57
CA THR A 68 41.85 -26.26 -50.72
C THR A 68 42.13 -24.95 -51.43
N VAL A 69 43.33 -24.41 -51.23
CA VAL A 69 43.79 -23.15 -51.81
C VAL A 69 44.45 -23.41 -53.17
N ASP A 70 43.91 -22.81 -54.23
CA ASP A 70 44.45 -22.87 -55.59
C ASP A 70 45.27 -21.63 -55.91
N ASN A 71 46.60 -21.80 -55.98
CA ASN A 71 47.56 -20.74 -56.27
C ASN A 71 47.99 -20.71 -57.75
N THR A 72 47.38 -21.52 -58.61
CA THR A 72 47.83 -21.69 -60.00
C THR A 72 47.65 -20.44 -60.87
N ALA A 73 46.84 -19.47 -60.42
CA ALA A 73 46.68 -18.17 -61.06
C ALA A 73 47.93 -17.28 -60.96
N LEU A 74 48.80 -17.50 -59.96
CA LEU A 74 50.10 -16.84 -59.89
C LEU A 74 51.12 -17.50 -60.83
N ASP A 75 51.31 -18.82 -60.69
CA ASP A 75 52.14 -19.67 -61.56
C ASP A 75 51.71 -21.14 -61.38
N LYS A 76 51.70 -21.94 -62.46
CA LYS A 76 51.32 -23.36 -62.42
C LYS A 76 52.20 -24.22 -61.49
N SER A 77 53.42 -23.77 -61.19
CA SER A 77 54.36 -24.46 -60.29
C SER A 77 54.01 -24.36 -58.81
N TYR A 78 53.16 -23.40 -58.39
CA TYR A 78 52.72 -23.29 -56.98
C TYR A 78 51.60 -24.28 -56.61
N GLY A 79 50.87 -24.81 -57.59
CA GLY A 79 49.90 -25.88 -57.40
C GLY A 79 48.72 -25.53 -56.47
N LYS A 80 48.03 -26.58 -56.00
CA LYS A 80 46.99 -26.52 -54.98
C LYS A 80 47.55 -26.98 -53.64
N VAL A 81 47.14 -26.34 -52.56
CA VAL A 81 47.51 -26.65 -51.18
C VAL A 81 46.26 -27.00 -50.39
N THR A 82 46.32 -28.04 -49.56
CA THR A 82 45.25 -28.39 -48.63
C THR A 82 45.63 -28.07 -47.19
N VAL A 83 44.79 -27.28 -46.52
CA VAL A 83 44.99 -26.83 -45.14
C VAL A 83 43.85 -27.40 -44.30
N GLY A 84 44.19 -28.13 -43.25
CA GLY A 84 43.24 -28.65 -42.27
C GLY A 84 43.15 -27.78 -41.03
N TYR A 85 41.96 -27.61 -40.48
CA TYR A 85 41.71 -26.84 -39.28
C TYR A 85 41.06 -27.69 -38.20
N THR A 86 41.58 -27.57 -36.98
CA THR A 86 41.01 -28.20 -35.78
C THR A 86 40.58 -27.14 -34.79
N TYR A 87 39.36 -27.27 -34.30
CA TYR A 87 38.71 -26.32 -33.41
C TYR A 87 38.37 -27.00 -32.08
N ALA A 88 38.12 -26.20 -31.06
CA ALA A 88 37.64 -26.63 -29.75
C ALA A 88 36.29 -25.98 -29.43
N LEU A 89 35.47 -26.67 -28.63
CA LEU A 89 34.22 -26.19 -28.06
C LEU A 89 34.44 -25.89 -26.58
N ASP A 90 34.09 -24.69 -26.14
CA ASP A 90 34.22 -24.25 -24.74
C ASP A 90 33.27 -23.06 -24.48
N GLU A 91 33.44 -22.33 -23.38
CA GLU A 91 32.62 -21.15 -23.04
C GLU A 91 33.44 -19.85 -23.00
N LEU A 92 32.79 -18.73 -23.33
CA LEU A 92 33.41 -17.42 -23.20
C LEU A 92 33.42 -16.97 -21.73
N GLY A 93 34.59 -16.71 -21.19
CA GLY A 93 34.75 -16.29 -19.79
C GLY A 93 34.79 -14.77 -19.60
N THR A 94 35.31 -14.36 -18.44
CA THR A 94 35.36 -12.97 -18.01
C THR A 94 36.23 -12.09 -18.91
N ARG A 95 35.75 -10.88 -19.19
CA ARG A 95 36.51 -9.81 -19.86
C ARG A 95 37.13 -8.87 -18.82
N SER A 96 38.37 -8.45 -19.05
CA SER A 96 39.06 -7.46 -18.25
C SER A 96 39.37 -6.23 -19.10
N GLU A 97 38.68 -5.11 -18.84
CA GLU A 97 38.99 -3.85 -19.51
C GLU A 97 40.38 -3.32 -19.12
N THR A 98 40.75 -3.47 -17.84
CA THR A 98 42.04 -3.00 -17.31
C THR A 98 43.22 -3.76 -17.92
N LYS A 99 43.12 -5.10 -17.98
CA LYS A 99 44.20 -5.93 -18.54
C LYS A 99 44.08 -6.10 -20.05
N LYS A 100 42.95 -5.69 -20.64
CA LYS A 100 42.58 -5.92 -22.05
C LYS A 100 42.66 -7.40 -22.43
N THR A 101 42.16 -8.26 -21.57
CA THR A 101 42.15 -9.72 -21.80
C THR A 101 40.74 -10.27 -21.74
N THR A 102 40.47 -11.36 -22.45
CA THR A 102 39.24 -12.15 -22.36
C THR A 102 39.58 -13.60 -22.06
N VAL A 103 38.87 -14.21 -21.11
CA VAL A 103 39.04 -15.64 -20.83
C VAL A 103 38.36 -16.47 -21.92
N ILE A 104 39.09 -17.38 -22.55
CA ILE A 104 38.57 -18.34 -23.53
C ILE A 104 38.69 -19.72 -22.91
N GLY A 105 37.59 -20.21 -22.33
CA GLY A 105 37.50 -21.57 -21.82
C GLY A 105 38.71 -22.03 -20.99
N ASN A 106 39.25 -23.18 -21.37
CA ASN A 106 40.44 -23.77 -20.77
C ASN A 106 41.78 -23.13 -21.18
N GLU A 107 41.83 -22.24 -22.19
CA GLU A 107 43.05 -21.48 -22.53
C GLU A 107 43.39 -20.43 -21.47
N GLY A 108 42.38 -19.99 -20.70
CA GLY A 108 42.54 -18.93 -19.71
C GLY A 108 42.48 -17.54 -20.34
N ALA A 109 43.14 -16.55 -19.71
CA ALA A 109 43.06 -15.15 -20.12
C ALA A 109 43.94 -14.86 -21.34
N VAL A 110 43.30 -14.56 -22.47
CA VAL A 110 43.93 -14.24 -23.77
C VAL A 110 43.92 -12.72 -23.98
N ASP A 111 44.98 -12.15 -24.55
CA ASP A 111 45.02 -10.73 -24.91
C ASP A 111 43.97 -10.44 -25.99
N ASN A 112 43.18 -9.37 -25.81
CA ASN A 112 42.16 -8.97 -26.77
C ASN A 112 42.78 -8.63 -28.14
N ASP A 113 44.03 -8.19 -28.19
CA ASP A 113 44.75 -7.95 -29.45
C ASP A 113 45.04 -9.25 -30.22
N ASP A 114 45.04 -10.41 -29.55
CA ASP A 114 45.23 -11.74 -30.14
C ASP A 114 43.93 -12.42 -30.60
N ILE A 115 42.77 -11.89 -30.20
CA ILE A 115 41.46 -12.32 -30.69
C ILE A 115 41.16 -11.59 -32.00
N LYS A 116 41.11 -12.34 -33.11
CA LYS A 116 41.01 -11.79 -34.47
C LYS A 116 39.57 -11.73 -35.00
N THR A 117 38.60 -12.14 -34.20
CA THR A 117 37.16 -12.04 -34.50
C THR A 117 36.47 -11.03 -33.59
N ASP A 118 35.37 -10.44 -34.07
CA ASP A 118 34.53 -9.59 -33.23
C ASP A 118 33.69 -10.44 -32.29
N ILE A 119 34.09 -10.48 -31.02
CA ILE A 119 33.37 -11.17 -29.96
C ILE A 119 32.39 -10.25 -29.20
N SER A 120 32.21 -9.00 -29.61
CA SER A 120 31.43 -8.00 -28.83
C SER A 120 30.00 -8.44 -28.53
N LYS A 121 29.40 -9.28 -29.38
CA LYS A 121 28.03 -9.79 -29.25
C LYS A 121 27.92 -11.15 -28.54
N ILE A 122 29.03 -11.74 -28.12
CA ILE A 122 29.07 -13.02 -27.41
C ILE A 122 29.12 -12.72 -25.91
N ASN A 123 28.13 -13.17 -25.15
CA ASN A 123 28.06 -12.91 -23.72
C ASN A 123 28.95 -13.89 -22.95
N ARG A 124 29.20 -13.57 -21.67
CA ARG A 124 29.92 -14.47 -20.77
C ARG A 124 29.04 -15.69 -20.49
N GLY A 125 29.64 -16.88 -20.52
CA GLY A 125 28.96 -18.18 -20.36
C GLY A 125 28.40 -18.72 -21.67
N ASP A 126 28.35 -17.93 -22.75
CA ASP A 126 27.91 -18.44 -24.04
C ASP A 126 28.90 -19.50 -24.55
N ALA A 127 28.35 -20.59 -25.09
CA ALA A 127 29.14 -21.61 -25.76
C ALA A 127 29.78 -21.05 -27.04
N ILE A 128 31.07 -21.32 -27.19
CA ILE A 128 31.91 -20.85 -28.28
C ILE A 128 32.64 -22.00 -28.95
N ILE A 129 32.85 -21.85 -30.25
CA ILE A 129 33.79 -22.65 -31.03
C ILE A 129 34.98 -21.75 -31.36
N TYR A 130 36.18 -22.21 -31.02
CA TYR A 130 37.39 -21.43 -31.26
C TYR A 130 38.52 -22.26 -31.89
N ILE A 131 39.43 -21.56 -32.55
CA ILE A 131 40.71 -22.09 -33.03
C ILE A 131 41.83 -21.18 -32.58
N LYS A 132 42.91 -21.80 -32.10
CA LYS A 132 44.18 -21.16 -31.75
C LYS A 132 45.23 -21.46 -32.82
N ALA A 133 45.93 -20.45 -33.28
CA ALA A 133 47.05 -20.58 -34.20
C ALA A 133 48.31 -19.92 -33.60
N GLU A 134 49.43 -20.64 -33.59
CA GLU A 134 50.73 -20.11 -33.18
C GLU A 134 51.63 -19.89 -34.40
N SER A 135 52.37 -18.78 -34.40
CA SER A 135 53.39 -18.51 -35.42
C SER A 135 54.60 -19.42 -35.22
N THR A 136 55.06 -20.05 -36.30
CA THR A 136 56.31 -20.86 -36.28
C THR A 136 57.58 -20.01 -36.42
N THR A 137 57.44 -18.69 -36.59
CA THR A 137 58.56 -17.78 -36.89
C THR A 137 58.66 -16.58 -35.95
N SER A 138 57.70 -16.43 -35.04
CA SER A 138 57.63 -15.36 -34.02
C SER A 138 56.80 -15.83 -32.84
N ASP A 139 56.89 -15.16 -31.70
CA ASP A 139 56.13 -15.49 -30.47
C ASP A 139 54.67 -15.00 -30.52
N GLY A 140 54.04 -15.03 -31.70
CA GLY A 140 52.71 -14.47 -31.92
C GLY A 140 51.63 -15.54 -32.00
N GLU A 141 50.50 -15.30 -31.33
CA GLU A 141 49.32 -16.17 -31.34
C GLU A 141 48.13 -15.47 -31.99
N GLY A 142 47.14 -16.25 -32.43
CA GLY A 142 45.91 -15.73 -32.98
C GLY A 142 44.73 -16.65 -32.70
N TYR A 143 43.62 -16.06 -32.24
CA TYR A 143 42.40 -16.76 -31.90
C TYR A 143 41.26 -16.33 -32.82
N HIS A 144 40.56 -17.29 -33.41
CA HIS A 144 39.26 -17.07 -34.02
C HIS A 144 38.20 -17.68 -33.12
N VAL A 145 37.28 -16.86 -32.64
CA VAL A 145 36.21 -17.25 -31.71
C VAL A 145 34.87 -16.94 -32.37
N SER A 146 33.96 -17.91 -32.37
CA SER A 146 32.60 -17.77 -32.88
C SER A 146 31.61 -18.37 -31.88
N ALA A 147 30.44 -17.77 -31.73
CA ALA A 147 29.36 -18.37 -30.94
C ALA A 147 28.76 -19.57 -31.67
N VAL A 148 28.27 -20.55 -30.91
CA VAL A 148 27.33 -21.54 -31.46
C VAL A 148 26.01 -20.86 -31.81
N SER A 149 25.18 -21.51 -32.61
CA SER A 149 23.81 -21.06 -32.87
C SER A 149 22.81 -22.05 -32.32
N TYR A 150 21.57 -21.61 -32.05
CA TYR A 150 20.52 -22.46 -31.53
C TYR A 150 19.30 -22.38 -32.43
N THR A 151 18.62 -23.51 -32.64
CA THR A 151 17.33 -23.56 -33.34
C THR A 151 16.35 -24.48 -32.61
N LYS A 152 15.06 -24.24 -32.71
CA LYS A 152 14.01 -25.10 -32.12
C LYS A 152 13.23 -25.77 -33.24
N ALA A 153 13.07 -27.08 -33.17
CA ALA A 153 12.35 -27.84 -34.19
C ALA A 153 11.85 -29.19 -33.66
N THR A 154 10.84 -29.75 -34.34
CA THR A 154 10.33 -31.09 -34.07
C THR A 154 11.06 -32.13 -34.92
N ILE A 155 11.48 -33.22 -34.29
CA ILE A 155 12.20 -34.31 -34.96
C ILE A 155 11.22 -35.20 -35.72
N LYS A 156 11.35 -35.23 -37.05
CA LYS A 156 10.54 -36.06 -37.94
C LYS A 156 11.14 -37.45 -38.15
N ASP A 157 12.45 -37.53 -38.28
CA ASP A 157 13.19 -38.79 -38.43
C ASP A 157 14.64 -38.62 -37.95
N TYR A 158 15.30 -39.71 -37.60
CA TYR A 158 16.71 -39.68 -37.21
C TYR A 158 17.41 -41.01 -37.49
N SER A 159 18.71 -40.93 -37.75
CA SER A 159 19.56 -42.09 -37.97
C SER A 159 20.79 -42.01 -37.09
N LYS A 160 20.84 -42.86 -36.05
CA LYS A 160 22.04 -43.01 -35.22
C LYS A 160 23.24 -43.58 -36.00
N VAL A 161 22.98 -44.32 -37.08
CA VAL A 161 24.01 -44.91 -37.95
C VAL A 161 24.60 -43.86 -38.89
N LYS A 162 23.76 -43.07 -39.57
CA LYS A 162 24.21 -41.99 -40.45
C LYS A 162 24.60 -40.71 -39.69
N LYS A 163 24.25 -40.63 -38.40
CA LYS A 163 24.36 -39.45 -37.54
C LYS A 163 23.66 -38.23 -38.14
N THR A 164 22.39 -38.41 -38.51
CA THR A 164 21.56 -37.36 -39.13
C THR A 164 20.22 -37.25 -38.43
N VAL A 165 19.67 -36.04 -38.35
CA VAL A 165 18.29 -35.75 -37.92
C VAL A 165 17.57 -35.05 -39.07
N THR A 166 16.33 -35.46 -39.32
CA THR A 166 15.42 -34.79 -40.24
C THR A 166 14.38 -34.05 -39.43
N LEU A 167 14.24 -32.75 -39.68
CA LEU A 167 13.26 -31.90 -39.03
C LEU A 167 11.89 -32.00 -39.72
N ASP A 168 10.86 -31.54 -39.05
CA ASP A 168 9.48 -31.44 -39.54
C ASP A 168 9.36 -30.67 -40.87
N ASN A 169 10.12 -29.57 -41.00
CA ASN A 169 10.23 -28.76 -42.21
C ASN A 169 10.94 -29.47 -43.39
N GLY A 170 11.51 -30.66 -43.16
CA GLY A 170 12.21 -31.49 -44.14
C GLY A 170 13.73 -31.29 -44.20
N ASP A 171 14.29 -30.34 -43.45
CA ASP A 171 15.72 -30.12 -43.38
C ASP A 171 16.43 -31.31 -42.73
N VAL A 172 17.62 -31.65 -43.27
CA VAL A 172 18.45 -32.74 -42.75
C VAL A 172 19.71 -32.16 -42.16
N LEU A 173 19.83 -32.24 -40.84
CA LEU A 173 21.02 -31.85 -40.10
C LEU A 173 21.92 -33.06 -39.90
N SER A 174 23.23 -32.88 -40.11
CA SER A 174 24.25 -33.89 -39.82
C SER A 174 24.92 -33.59 -38.49
N ALA A 175 25.50 -34.61 -37.84
CA ALA A 175 26.23 -34.43 -36.60
C ALA A 175 27.52 -33.62 -36.83
N SER A 176 27.76 -32.67 -35.94
CA SER A 176 29.02 -31.96 -35.82
C SER A 176 30.13 -32.90 -35.33
N LYS A 177 31.38 -32.48 -35.52
CA LYS A 177 32.55 -33.14 -34.89
C LYS A 177 32.53 -33.04 -33.37
N PHE A 178 31.84 -32.04 -32.84
CA PHE A 178 31.68 -31.84 -31.39
C PHE A 178 30.55 -32.67 -30.77
N PHE A 179 29.77 -33.39 -31.57
CA PHE A 179 28.67 -34.21 -31.05
C PHE A 179 29.21 -35.39 -30.23
N ASN A 180 28.86 -35.42 -28.95
CA ASN A 180 29.33 -36.42 -27.98
C ASN A 180 28.68 -37.81 -28.14
N GLY A 181 27.67 -37.95 -29.02
CA GLY A 181 26.96 -39.19 -29.24
C GLY A 181 25.73 -39.39 -28.36
N ASP A 182 25.30 -38.38 -27.59
CA ASP A 182 24.07 -38.46 -26.81
C ASP A 182 22.84 -38.26 -27.68
N TRP A 183 21.90 -39.19 -27.58
CA TRP A 183 20.63 -39.19 -28.30
C TRP A 183 19.45 -39.31 -27.34
N SER A 184 19.65 -39.01 -26.06
CA SER A 184 18.67 -39.18 -24.97
C SER A 184 17.38 -38.40 -25.23
N ASP A 185 17.50 -37.16 -25.70
CA ASP A 185 16.40 -36.25 -25.98
C ASP A 185 15.85 -36.36 -27.43
N VAL A 186 16.41 -37.25 -28.24
CA VAL A 186 16.00 -37.44 -29.63
C VAL A 186 14.97 -38.56 -29.76
N GLY A 187 13.73 -38.18 -30.09
CA GLY A 187 12.62 -39.09 -30.36
C GLY A 187 11.75 -38.62 -31.52
N PHE A 188 11.01 -39.56 -32.13
CA PHE A 188 10.03 -39.22 -33.16
C PHE A 188 8.94 -38.31 -32.59
N GLY A 189 8.70 -37.17 -33.21
CA GLY A 189 7.73 -36.17 -32.78
C GLY A 189 8.18 -35.32 -31.59
N THR A 190 9.40 -35.51 -31.07
CA THR A 190 9.93 -34.72 -29.96
C THR A 190 10.39 -33.35 -30.46
N THR A 191 9.95 -32.29 -29.80
CA THR A 191 10.47 -30.93 -30.03
C THR A 191 11.67 -30.67 -29.13
N VAL A 192 12.76 -30.18 -29.72
CA VAL A 192 14.04 -29.95 -29.03
C VAL A 192 14.65 -28.61 -29.45
N THR A 193 15.44 -28.02 -28.55
CA THR A 193 16.43 -27.01 -28.92
C THR A 193 17.68 -27.73 -29.42
N ILE A 194 18.15 -27.36 -30.60
CA ILE A 194 19.31 -27.95 -31.27
C ILE A 194 20.43 -26.92 -31.22
N THR A 195 21.54 -27.27 -30.58
CA THR A 195 22.78 -26.49 -30.65
C THR A 195 23.46 -26.80 -31.97
N LEU A 196 23.79 -25.77 -32.74
CA LEU A 196 24.41 -25.88 -34.06
C LEU A 196 25.80 -25.26 -34.04
N ASP A 197 26.73 -25.93 -34.72
CA ASP A 197 28.07 -25.40 -34.97
C ASP A 197 28.06 -24.29 -36.02
N THR A 198 29.24 -23.73 -36.32
CA THR A 198 29.39 -22.62 -37.28
C THR A 198 29.04 -23.00 -38.72
N HIS A 199 28.86 -24.29 -39.01
CA HIS A 199 28.48 -24.82 -40.32
C HIS A 199 27.02 -25.28 -40.38
N GLY A 200 26.27 -25.20 -39.28
CA GLY A 200 24.88 -25.64 -39.18
C GLY A 200 24.71 -27.14 -38.89
N HIS A 201 25.74 -27.84 -38.41
CA HIS A 201 25.63 -29.22 -37.93
C HIS A 201 25.27 -29.26 -36.46
N PHE A 202 24.53 -30.28 -36.01
CA PHE A 202 24.11 -30.35 -34.62
C PHE A 202 25.24 -30.82 -33.69
N ILE A 203 25.38 -30.15 -32.56
CA ILE A 203 26.32 -30.45 -31.46
C ILE A 203 25.61 -31.17 -30.33
N ASP A 204 24.38 -30.79 -30.01
CA ASP A 204 23.60 -31.38 -28.91
C ASP A 204 22.09 -31.07 -29.06
N PHE A 205 21.26 -31.78 -28.30
CA PHE A 205 19.82 -31.64 -28.25
C PHE A 205 19.33 -31.46 -26.81
N ASP A 206 18.41 -30.52 -26.59
CA ASP A 206 17.80 -30.29 -25.28
C ASP A 206 16.28 -30.16 -25.41
N ALA A 207 15.57 -31.18 -24.92
CA ALA A 207 14.10 -31.20 -24.93
C ALA A 207 13.48 -30.30 -23.86
N LYS A 208 14.22 -29.94 -22.80
CA LYS A 208 13.69 -29.13 -21.70
C LYS A 208 13.65 -27.65 -22.07
N SER A 209 14.71 -27.10 -22.64
CA SER A 209 14.72 -25.69 -23.09
C SER A 209 13.78 -25.41 -24.27
N ALA A 210 13.30 -26.46 -24.95
CA ALA A 210 12.28 -26.35 -25.99
C ALA A 210 10.88 -26.09 -25.42
N LYS A 211 10.65 -26.38 -24.13
CA LYS A 211 9.31 -26.33 -23.54
C LYS A 211 8.71 -24.93 -23.58
N VAL A 212 7.45 -24.86 -23.98
CA VAL A 212 6.62 -23.64 -24.00
C VAL A 212 5.43 -23.87 -23.09
N ILE A 213 5.31 -23.01 -22.08
CA ILE A 213 4.20 -23.03 -21.14
C ILE A 213 3.23 -21.89 -21.46
N GLY A 214 1.95 -22.23 -21.53
CA GLY A 214 0.87 -21.27 -21.69
C GLY A 214 -0.07 -21.29 -20.48
N TYR A 215 -0.57 -20.12 -20.11
CA TYR A 215 -1.72 -20.02 -19.23
C TYR A 215 -3.02 -20.11 -20.05
N PHE A 216 -3.83 -21.14 -19.80
CA PHE A 216 -5.14 -21.29 -20.41
C PHE A 216 -6.12 -20.30 -19.79
N THR A 217 -6.69 -19.39 -20.58
CA THR A 217 -7.58 -18.33 -20.07
C THR A 217 -8.99 -18.83 -19.73
N GLY A 218 -9.27 -20.12 -19.98
CA GLY A 218 -10.56 -20.74 -19.75
C GLY A 218 -11.58 -20.54 -20.88
N THR A 219 -11.17 -20.02 -22.06
CA THR A 219 -12.06 -19.83 -23.22
C THR A 219 -11.59 -20.58 -24.45
N ILE A 220 -12.55 -21.05 -25.25
CA ILE A 220 -12.35 -21.91 -26.42
C ILE A 220 -13.29 -21.45 -27.54
N ARG A 221 -12.85 -21.52 -28.80
CA ARG A 221 -13.69 -21.32 -29.98
C ARG A 221 -13.57 -22.51 -30.94
N ASN A 222 -14.55 -22.68 -31.82
CA ASN A 222 -14.42 -23.66 -32.92
C ASN A 222 -13.31 -23.20 -33.87
N SER A 223 -12.39 -24.11 -34.20
CA SER A 223 -11.21 -23.80 -35.03
C SER A 223 -11.42 -24.07 -36.53
N THR A 224 -12.51 -24.73 -36.94
CA THR A 224 -12.73 -25.18 -38.33
C THR A 224 -14.14 -24.96 -38.86
N ALA A 225 -14.31 -25.09 -40.19
CA ALA A 225 -15.63 -25.17 -40.84
C ALA A 225 -16.37 -26.44 -40.37
N HIS A 226 -17.71 -26.41 -40.36
CA HIS A 226 -18.60 -27.42 -39.75
C HIS A 226 -18.53 -28.85 -40.34
N ASP A 227 -17.54 -29.20 -41.17
CA ASP A 227 -17.40 -30.45 -41.92
C ASP A 227 -16.21 -31.34 -41.53
N VAL A 228 -15.47 -31.03 -40.45
CA VAL A 228 -14.38 -31.87 -39.91
C VAL A 228 -14.87 -32.82 -38.80
N TRP A 229 -14.17 -33.93 -38.60
CA TRP A 229 -14.54 -34.96 -37.61
C TRP A 229 -14.20 -34.54 -36.17
N TYR A 230 -15.13 -34.76 -35.23
CA TYR A 230 -15.01 -34.33 -33.83
C TYR A 230 -13.85 -34.95 -33.03
N SER A 231 -13.26 -36.05 -33.50
CA SER A 231 -12.10 -36.70 -32.86
C SER A 231 -10.77 -36.00 -33.17
N ASP A 232 -10.73 -35.08 -34.12
CA ASP A 232 -9.52 -34.36 -34.54
C ASP A 232 -9.43 -32.99 -33.82
N ALA A 233 -8.50 -32.11 -34.23
CA ALA A 233 -8.46 -30.71 -33.76
C ALA A 233 -9.72 -29.93 -34.18
N ALA A 234 -10.77 -30.03 -33.36
CA ALA A 234 -12.07 -29.41 -33.61
C ALA A 234 -12.18 -27.99 -33.01
N PHE A 235 -11.30 -27.65 -32.06
CA PHE A 235 -11.36 -26.41 -31.29
C PHE A 235 -10.02 -25.69 -31.21
N ALA A 236 -10.06 -24.39 -30.92
CA ALA A 236 -8.91 -23.56 -30.58
C ALA A 236 -9.12 -22.97 -29.18
N ALA A 237 -8.21 -23.31 -28.26
CA ALA A 237 -8.16 -22.81 -26.90
C ALA A 237 -7.26 -21.56 -26.85
N GLN A 238 -7.68 -20.53 -26.10
CA GLN A 238 -6.91 -19.30 -25.94
C GLN A 238 -5.90 -19.46 -24.79
N PHE A 239 -4.63 -19.30 -25.11
CA PHE A 239 -3.53 -19.31 -24.16
C PHE A 239 -2.79 -17.97 -24.16
N VAL A 240 -2.09 -17.69 -23.07
CA VAL A 240 -1.06 -16.64 -23.02
C VAL A 240 0.27 -17.30 -22.73
N ASN A 241 1.26 -17.10 -23.59
CA ASN A 241 2.63 -17.54 -23.34
C ASN A 241 3.18 -16.82 -22.11
N ILE A 242 3.58 -17.56 -21.07
CA ILE A 242 3.95 -16.94 -19.79
C ILE A 242 5.31 -16.23 -19.84
N THR A 243 6.15 -16.54 -20.83
CA THR A 243 7.47 -15.93 -21.01
C THR A 243 7.39 -14.68 -21.89
N THR A 244 6.59 -14.72 -22.96
CA THR A 244 6.53 -13.61 -23.92
C THR A 244 5.30 -12.72 -23.74
N GLY A 245 4.23 -13.22 -23.11
CA GLY A 245 2.93 -12.55 -23.03
C GLY A 245 2.19 -12.54 -24.36
N ASP A 246 2.60 -13.33 -25.35
CA ASP A 246 1.88 -13.42 -26.61
C ASP A 246 0.62 -14.28 -26.45
N THR A 247 -0.46 -13.88 -27.11
CA THR A 247 -1.70 -14.67 -27.14
C THR A 247 -1.59 -15.75 -28.19
N GLU A 248 -1.79 -17.00 -27.77
CA GLU A 248 -1.69 -18.18 -28.62
C GLU A 248 -3.06 -18.84 -28.80
N GLU A 249 -3.38 -19.21 -30.03
CA GLU A 249 -4.55 -20.05 -30.32
C GLU A 249 -4.08 -21.49 -30.53
N VAL A 250 -4.25 -22.29 -29.49
CA VAL A 250 -3.75 -23.67 -29.47
C VAL A 250 -4.85 -24.62 -29.96
N PRO A 251 -4.62 -25.42 -31.02
CA PRO A 251 -5.58 -26.42 -31.46
C PRO A 251 -5.72 -27.54 -30.42
N VAL A 252 -6.96 -27.88 -30.07
CA VAL A 252 -7.27 -28.91 -29.05
C VAL A 252 -8.37 -29.86 -29.53
N SER A 253 -8.30 -31.11 -29.07
CA SER A 253 -9.29 -32.15 -29.38
C SER A 253 -10.59 -31.96 -28.58
N ALA A 254 -11.70 -32.55 -29.06
CA ALA A 254 -12.97 -32.54 -28.31
C ALA A 254 -12.87 -33.23 -26.94
N GLU A 255 -12.01 -34.23 -26.80
CA GLU A 255 -11.75 -34.91 -25.54
C GLU A 255 -11.08 -33.97 -24.52
N TRP A 256 -10.07 -33.21 -24.97
CA TRP A 256 -9.43 -32.20 -24.13
C TRP A 256 -10.44 -31.15 -23.66
N VAL A 257 -11.30 -30.66 -24.57
CA VAL A 257 -12.38 -29.72 -24.21
C VAL A 257 -13.37 -30.36 -23.23
N SER A 258 -13.71 -31.63 -23.36
CA SER A 258 -14.65 -32.29 -22.43
C SER A 258 -14.11 -32.46 -21.02
N THR A 259 -12.78 -32.44 -20.86
CA THR A 259 -12.07 -32.66 -19.59
C THR A 259 -11.57 -31.36 -18.95
N HIS A 260 -11.25 -30.35 -19.75
CA HIS A 260 -10.63 -29.08 -19.32
C HIS A 260 -11.37 -27.84 -19.84
N GLY A 261 -12.43 -28.01 -20.64
CA GLY A 261 -13.21 -26.91 -21.19
C GLY A 261 -14.47 -26.65 -20.36
N SER A 262 -14.59 -25.44 -19.81
CA SER A 262 -15.89 -24.89 -19.43
C SER A 262 -16.31 -23.86 -20.48
N TYR A 263 -17.49 -24.03 -21.08
CA TYR A 263 -18.02 -23.11 -22.09
C TYR A 263 -18.35 -21.72 -21.52
N VAL A 264 -18.40 -21.53 -20.19
CA VAL A 264 -18.92 -20.30 -19.58
C VAL A 264 -18.26 -19.90 -18.24
N THR A 265 -17.75 -20.85 -17.42
CA THR A 265 -17.37 -20.58 -16.02
C THR A 265 -15.88 -20.33 -15.77
N GLY A 266 -14.97 -20.71 -16.68
CA GLY A 266 -13.52 -20.56 -16.47
C GLY A 266 -12.94 -21.47 -15.38
N GLU A 267 -13.63 -22.56 -15.04
CA GLU A 267 -13.32 -23.47 -13.91
C GLU A 267 -11.99 -24.23 -14.05
N TYR A 268 -11.49 -24.42 -15.27
CA TYR A 268 -10.28 -25.21 -15.58
C TYR A 268 -9.12 -24.37 -16.13
N LYS A 269 -9.06 -23.09 -15.76
CA LYS A 269 -7.91 -22.21 -16.04
C LYS A 269 -6.65 -22.71 -15.31
N GLY A 270 -5.47 -22.47 -15.89
CA GLY A 270 -4.21 -22.93 -15.31
C GLY A 270 -3.09 -23.04 -16.33
N TYR A 271 -1.96 -23.60 -15.91
CA TYR A 271 -0.78 -23.74 -16.75
C TYR A 271 -0.76 -25.07 -17.49
N TYR A 272 -0.39 -25.02 -18.76
CA TYR A 272 -0.25 -26.20 -19.59
C TYR A 272 1.04 -26.14 -20.42
N ASP A 273 1.67 -27.31 -20.58
CA ASP A 273 2.67 -27.53 -21.62
C ASP A 273 1.95 -27.56 -22.98
N ILE A 274 2.25 -26.56 -23.81
CA ILE A 274 1.70 -26.36 -25.16
C ILE A 274 2.77 -26.54 -26.25
N THR A 275 3.95 -27.07 -25.89
CA THR A 275 5.12 -27.18 -26.78
C THR A 275 4.77 -27.86 -28.10
N ASP A 276 4.20 -29.05 -28.01
CA ASP A 276 3.89 -29.90 -29.16
C ASP A 276 2.90 -29.23 -30.13
N THR A 277 1.98 -28.43 -29.63
CA THR A 277 0.99 -27.71 -30.44
C THR A 277 1.57 -26.47 -31.13
N ILE A 278 2.48 -25.74 -30.46
CA ILE A 278 3.10 -24.54 -31.01
C ILE A 278 4.06 -24.89 -32.16
N TYR A 279 4.77 -26.01 -32.05
CA TYR A 279 5.68 -26.49 -33.09
C TYR A 279 5.02 -27.47 -34.07
N GLY A 280 3.68 -27.51 -34.13
CA GLY A 280 2.95 -28.10 -35.26
C GLY A 280 2.90 -29.62 -35.29
N SER A 281 3.00 -30.31 -34.14
CA SER A 281 2.68 -31.74 -34.07
C SER A 281 1.18 -31.99 -34.15
N ASP A 282 0.79 -33.23 -34.49
CA ASP A 282 -0.61 -33.69 -34.45
C ASP A 282 -1.09 -33.99 -33.01
N ASN A 283 -0.29 -33.67 -31.98
CA ASN A 283 -0.65 -33.86 -30.58
C ASN A 283 -1.44 -32.66 -30.05
N TYR A 284 -2.76 -32.70 -30.20
CA TYR A 284 -3.69 -31.65 -29.78
C TYR A 284 -4.17 -31.79 -28.33
N TYR A 285 -3.29 -32.22 -27.43
CA TYR A 285 -3.61 -32.49 -26.03
C TYR A 285 -2.63 -31.78 -25.07
N PRO A 286 -2.79 -30.45 -24.86
CA PRO A 286 -2.01 -29.72 -23.87
C PRO A 286 -2.06 -30.38 -22.49
N THR A 287 -0.93 -30.46 -21.81
CA THR A 287 -0.83 -31.18 -20.53
C THR A 287 -0.72 -30.22 -19.36
N VAL A 288 -1.56 -30.39 -18.33
CA VAL A 288 -1.51 -29.56 -17.11
C VAL A 288 -0.14 -29.63 -16.46
N VAL A 289 0.37 -28.47 -16.06
CA VAL A 289 1.50 -28.32 -15.14
C VAL A 289 1.07 -27.45 -13.96
N SER A 290 1.63 -27.72 -12.79
CA SER A 290 1.26 -27.02 -11.55
C SER A 290 2.47 -26.90 -10.61
N GLU A 291 2.26 -26.28 -9.46
CA GLU A 291 3.26 -26.16 -8.39
C GLU A 291 3.86 -27.50 -7.95
N SER A 292 3.14 -28.61 -8.15
CA SER A 292 3.65 -29.96 -7.87
C SER A 292 4.79 -30.39 -8.82
N ASN A 293 4.90 -29.73 -9.96
CA ASN A 293 5.92 -30.00 -10.98
C ASN A 293 7.14 -29.09 -10.87
N ASN A 294 7.14 -28.14 -9.93
CA ASN A 294 8.27 -27.22 -9.74
C ASN A 294 9.55 -27.99 -9.38
N ILE A 295 10.73 -27.62 -9.90
CA ILE A 295 10.96 -26.67 -11.01
C ILE A 295 10.70 -27.39 -12.34
N TYR A 296 9.73 -26.93 -13.13
CA TYR A 296 9.34 -27.59 -14.37
C TYR A 296 10.28 -27.20 -15.51
N ALA A 297 10.73 -28.21 -16.28
CA ALA A 297 11.67 -28.06 -17.41
C ALA A 297 12.92 -27.21 -17.08
N SER A 298 13.33 -27.16 -15.81
CA SER A 298 14.46 -26.37 -15.32
C SER A 298 14.36 -24.86 -15.53
N SER A 299 13.21 -24.33 -15.96
CA SER A 299 13.03 -22.91 -16.29
C SER A 299 11.72 -22.31 -15.79
N TYR A 300 10.78 -23.12 -15.29
CA TYR A 300 9.46 -22.67 -14.91
C TYR A 300 9.14 -22.99 -13.46
N VAL A 301 8.59 -22.00 -12.76
CA VAL A 301 8.12 -22.13 -11.38
C VAL A 301 6.69 -21.59 -11.31
N PHE A 302 5.80 -22.33 -10.67
CA PHE A 302 4.40 -21.96 -10.46
C PHE A 302 4.16 -21.68 -8.97
N ASP A 303 3.39 -20.65 -8.67
CA ASP A 303 3.01 -20.30 -7.30
C ASP A 303 1.67 -19.57 -7.29
N ASP A 304 1.08 -19.36 -6.12
CA ASP A 304 -0.14 -18.59 -5.96
C ASP A 304 -0.04 -17.56 -4.84
N GLY A 305 -0.37 -16.30 -5.17
CA GLY A 305 -0.63 -15.29 -4.15
C GLY A 305 0.58 -14.61 -3.55
N ILE A 306 1.40 -13.95 -4.38
CA ILE A 306 2.58 -13.25 -3.91
C ILE A 306 2.33 -11.76 -3.83
N ARG A 307 2.78 -11.18 -2.72
CA ARG A 307 2.73 -9.74 -2.47
C ARG A 307 4.07 -9.11 -2.86
N PHE A 308 4.00 -8.08 -3.71
CA PHE A 308 5.13 -7.30 -4.20
C PHE A 308 5.05 -5.87 -3.66
N ASP A 309 6.20 -5.33 -3.27
CA ASP A 309 6.46 -3.91 -2.99
C ASP A 309 7.82 -3.51 -3.59
N ALA A 310 8.19 -2.24 -3.43
CA ALA A 310 9.44 -1.68 -3.96
C ALA A 310 10.71 -2.38 -3.45
N THR A 311 10.63 -3.16 -2.37
CA THR A 311 11.77 -3.86 -1.76
C THR A 311 11.76 -5.36 -2.02
N THR A 312 10.73 -5.88 -2.71
CA THR A 312 10.60 -7.30 -2.96
C THR A 312 11.58 -7.74 -4.04
N TYR A 313 12.50 -8.65 -3.70
CA TYR A 313 13.54 -9.18 -4.59
C TYR A 313 13.58 -10.72 -4.64
N LYS A 314 12.63 -11.38 -3.98
CA LYS A 314 12.53 -12.83 -3.95
C LYS A 314 11.12 -13.33 -3.64
N ILE A 315 10.84 -14.55 -4.07
CA ILE A 315 9.64 -15.32 -3.77
C ILE A 315 10.08 -16.50 -2.89
N GLY A 316 9.60 -16.53 -1.65
CA GLY A 316 9.98 -17.54 -0.66
C GLY A 316 8.87 -18.55 -0.39
N GLY A 317 9.24 -19.75 0.07
CA GLY A 317 8.28 -20.79 0.43
C GLY A 317 7.62 -21.49 -0.76
N VAL A 318 8.23 -21.39 -1.94
CA VAL A 318 7.71 -21.97 -3.18
C VAL A 318 7.63 -23.50 -3.07
N HIS A 319 6.46 -24.06 -3.40
CA HIS A 319 6.21 -25.49 -3.34
C HIS A 319 7.17 -26.28 -4.26
N ASN A 320 7.71 -27.39 -3.74
CA ASN A 320 8.70 -28.26 -4.40
C ASN A 320 10.02 -27.60 -4.86
N VAL A 321 10.32 -26.39 -4.37
CA VAL A 321 11.62 -25.73 -4.59
C VAL A 321 12.42 -25.70 -3.30
N THR A 322 13.70 -26.06 -3.37
CA THR A 322 14.63 -25.93 -2.24
C THR A 322 15.28 -24.54 -2.31
N GLY A 323 14.82 -23.62 -1.46
CA GLY A 323 15.31 -22.24 -1.43
C GLY A 323 14.26 -21.23 -1.90
N ASP A 324 14.71 -19.99 -2.13
CA ASP A 324 13.87 -18.90 -2.64
C ASP A 324 14.15 -18.70 -4.13
N VAL A 325 13.16 -18.19 -4.87
CA VAL A 325 13.32 -17.71 -6.25
C VAL A 325 13.72 -16.23 -6.19
N TYR A 326 14.90 -15.89 -6.68
CA TYR A 326 15.42 -14.52 -6.64
C TYR A 326 15.11 -13.78 -7.93
N PHE A 327 15.01 -12.46 -7.86
CA PHE A 327 14.88 -11.62 -9.05
C PHE A 327 15.43 -10.23 -8.78
N ASP A 328 15.87 -9.56 -9.84
CA ASP A 328 16.25 -8.16 -9.78
C ASP A 328 14.98 -7.30 -9.89
N ASN A 329 14.63 -6.62 -8.80
CA ASN A 329 13.41 -5.82 -8.72
C ASN A 329 13.41 -4.61 -9.66
N ASP A 330 14.58 -4.23 -10.21
CA ASP A 330 14.71 -3.12 -11.15
C ASP A 330 14.59 -3.58 -12.61
N THR A 331 14.87 -4.86 -12.91
CA THR A 331 14.99 -5.36 -14.30
C THR A 331 14.06 -6.53 -14.66
N VAL A 332 13.45 -7.21 -13.69
CA VAL A 332 12.51 -8.31 -13.95
C VAL A 332 11.31 -7.84 -14.78
N THR A 333 10.84 -8.66 -15.71
CA THR A 333 9.64 -8.33 -16.50
C THR A 333 8.39 -8.91 -15.85
N PHE A 334 7.44 -8.06 -15.48
CA PHE A 334 6.09 -8.48 -15.09
C PHE A 334 5.19 -8.56 -16.33
N ILE A 335 4.46 -9.66 -16.48
CA ILE A 335 3.43 -9.84 -17.50
C ILE A 335 2.10 -10.10 -16.80
N ILE A 336 1.20 -9.12 -16.85
CA ILE A 336 -0.11 -9.22 -16.19
C ILE A 336 -1.19 -9.35 -17.26
N ALA A 337 -1.81 -10.52 -17.32
CA ALA A 337 -2.91 -10.82 -18.22
C ALA A 337 -4.27 -10.64 -17.50
N ASN A 338 -5.19 -9.94 -18.14
CA ASN A 338 -6.50 -9.59 -17.62
C ASN A 338 -7.61 -9.97 -18.60
N ASN A 339 -8.78 -10.34 -18.08
CA ASN A 339 -9.95 -10.74 -18.87
C ASN A 339 -9.67 -11.96 -19.78
N ARG A 340 -10.57 -12.24 -20.73
CA ARG A 340 -10.50 -13.39 -21.64
C ARG A 340 -11.28 -13.14 -22.92
N GLY A 341 -11.07 -14.00 -23.92
CA GLY A 341 -11.72 -13.92 -25.22
C GLY A 341 -11.34 -12.65 -25.94
N SER A 342 -12.32 -11.94 -26.51
CA SER A 342 -12.10 -10.69 -27.24
C SER A 342 -11.74 -9.49 -26.36
N LYS A 343 -11.80 -9.63 -25.03
CA LYS A 343 -11.45 -8.58 -24.06
C LYS A 343 -10.11 -8.82 -23.37
N LEU A 344 -9.42 -9.91 -23.71
CA LEU A 344 -8.11 -10.22 -23.15
C LEU A 344 -7.16 -9.03 -23.36
N SER A 345 -6.56 -8.54 -22.28
CA SER A 345 -5.54 -7.51 -22.29
C SER A 345 -4.30 -7.99 -21.56
N ILE A 346 -3.13 -7.56 -22.04
CA ILE A 346 -1.83 -8.00 -21.53
C ILE A 346 -0.98 -6.75 -21.34
N GLU A 347 -0.54 -6.56 -20.12
CA GLU A 347 0.30 -5.45 -19.70
C GLU A 347 1.68 -5.97 -19.33
N LYS A 348 2.71 -5.20 -19.65
CA LYS A 348 4.11 -5.55 -19.38
C LYS A 348 4.76 -4.40 -18.65
N TYR A 349 5.50 -4.72 -17.59
CA TYR A 349 6.21 -3.75 -16.76
C TYR A 349 7.64 -4.24 -16.53
N THR A 350 8.61 -3.33 -16.55
CA THR A 350 10.01 -3.62 -16.19
C THR A 350 10.27 -3.12 -14.78
N GLY A 351 10.49 -4.07 -13.87
CA GLY A 351 10.71 -3.82 -12.45
C GLY A 351 9.43 -3.58 -11.63
N THR A 352 9.58 -3.63 -10.30
CA THR A 352 8.46 -3.45 -9.36
C THR A 352 7.96 -2.00 -9.33
N GLU A 353 8.85 -1.01 -9.50
CA GLU A 353 8.50 0.41 -9.48
C GLU A 353 7.52 0.78 -10.60
N GLU A 354 7.79 0.38 -11.85
CA GLU A 354 6.91 0.65 -12.99
C GLU A 354 5.53 0.00 -12.79
N MET A 355 5.49 -1.23 -12.28
CA MET A 355 4.24 -1.93 -11.97
C MET A 355 3.43 -1.21 -10.89
N LEU A 356 4.06 -0.79 -9.79
CA LEU A 356 3.37 -0.07 -8.71
C LEU A 356 2.82 1.29 -9.19
N ALA A 357 3.58 2.00 -10.04
CA ALA A 357 3.16 3.26 -10.63
C ALA A 357 1.93 3.09 -11.54
N ALA A 358 1.85 2.01 -12.32
CA ALA A 358 0.72 1.74 -13.19
C ALA A 358 -0.61 1.55 -12.41
N TYR A 359 -0.55 0.90 -11.25
CA TYR A 359 -1.72 0.74 -10.38
C TYR A 359 -2.03 1.98 -9.53
N SER A 360 -1.19 3.03 -9.61
CA SER A 360 -1.32 4.24 -8.79
C SER A 360 -2.18 5.34 -9.44
N GLU A 361 -2.93 5.06 -10.53
CA GLU A 361 -3.67 6.07 -11.30
C GLU A 361 -4.70 6.84 -10.47
N ASN A 362 -5.50 6.15 -9.66
CA ASN A 362 -6.56 6.77 -8.83
C ASN A 362 -6.08 7.12 -7.41
N TYR A 363 -5.09 6.40 -6.90
CA TYR A 363 -4.53 6.61 -5.58
C TYR A 363 -3.13 5.99 -5.55
N PRO A 364 -2.19 6.51 -4.74
CA PRO A 364 -0.86 5.92 -4.61
C PRO A 364 -0.96 4.44 -4.24
N VAL A 365 -0.17 3.57 -4.86
CA VAL A 365 -0.06 2.14 -4.52
C VAL A 365 1.38 1.83 -4.11
N ALA A 366 1.57 1.37 -2.88
CA ALA A 366 2.89 0.97 -2.36
C ALA A 366 3.14 -0.53 -2.56
N ALA A 367 2.10 -1.28 -2.93
CA ALA A 367 2.08 -2.72 -2.80
C ALA A 367 0.94 -3.39 -3.57
N ILE A 368 1.23 -4.53 -4.18
CA ILE A 368 0.28 -5.31 -4.97
C ILE A 368 0.37 -6.78 -4.59
N THR A 369 -0.76 -7.46 -4.43
CA THR A 369 -0.83 -8.92 -4.35
C THR A 369 -1.34 -9.47 -5.67
N LEU A 370 -0.53 -10.33 -6.30
CA LEU A 370 -0.85 -11.03 -7.55
C LEU A 370 -1.20 -12.50 -7.27
N ARG A 371 -2.12 -13.07 -8.05
CA ARG A 371 -2.55 -14.48 -7.98
C ARG A 371 -2.28 -15.19 -9.31
N ASN A 372 -2.33 -16.53 -9.29
CA ASN A 372 -2.02 -17.37 -10.44
C ASN A 372 -0.66 -16.96 -11.03
N LEU A 373 0.42 -17.16 -10.28
CA LEU A 373 1.75 -16.72 -10.68
C LEU A 373 2.53 -17.83 -11.36
N ALA A 374 3.30 -17.45 -12.37
CA ALA A 374 4.34 -18.29 -12.93
C ALA A 374 5.57 -17.46 -13.19
N VAL A 375 6.71 -18.10 -13.09
CA VAL A 375 8.01 -17.48 -13.24
C VAL A 375 8.76 -18.22 -14.33
N THR A 376 9.35 -17.48 -15.26
CA THR A 376 10.34 -18.01 -16.19
C THR A 376 11.73 -17.52 -15.78
N GLY A 377 12.71 -18.40 -15.75
CA GLY A 377 14.04 -18.08 -15.27
C GLY A 377 15.10 -19.14 -15.56
N HIS A 378 16.25 -18.98 -14.92
CA HIS A 378 17.44 -19.82 -15.08
C HIS A 378 18.17 -20.04 -13.75
N PHE A 379 19.06 -21.04 -13.71
CA PHE A 379 19.95 -21.26 -12.57
C PHE A 379 21.27 -20.53 -12.78
N ASP A 380 21.84 -19.97 -11.71
CA ASP A 380 23.23 -19.54 -11.68
C ASP A 380 24.19 -20.74 -11.51
N ASP A 381 25.50 -20.46 -11.61
CA ASP A 381 26.57 -21.46 -11.40
C ASP A 381 26.54 -22.09 -9.99
N GLN A 382 25.88 -21.45 -9.02
CA GLN A 382 25.76 -21.89 -7.64
C GLN A 382 24.48 -22.73 -7.40
N GLY A 383 23.61 -22.87 -8.42
CA GLY A 383 22.36 -23.62 -8.34
C GLY A 383 21.19 -22.82 -7.72
N THR A 384 21.28 -21.49 -7.67
CA THR A 384 20.19 -20.59 -7.26
C THR A 384 19.35 -20.24 -8.48
N PHE A 385 18.02 -20.28 -8.35
CA PHE A 385 17.10 -19.93 -9.44
C PHE A 385 16.81 -18.43 -9.45
N TYR A 386 17.05 -17.78 -10.59
CA TYR A 386 16.76 -16.38 -10.86
C TYR A 386 15.62 -16.26 -11.87
N ALA A 387 14.64 -15.42 -11.55
CA ALA A 387 13.55 -15.08 -12.43
C ALA A 387 13.92 -13.94 -13.38
N ASP A 388 13.60 -14.13 -14.66
CA ASP A 388 13.65 -13.10 -15.68
C ASP A 388 12.26 -12.50 -15.94
N VAL A 389 11.23 -13.34 -15.84
CA VAL A 389 9.83 -12.98 -16.13
C VAL A 389 8.91 -13.50 -15.03
N ILE A 390 8.00 -12.64 -14.54
CA ILE A 390 6.93 -12.99 -13.60
C ILE A 390 5.59 -12.75 -14.31
N PHE A 391 4.88 -13.83 -14.56
CA PHE A 391 3.53 -13.83 -15.14
C PHE A 391 2.48 -13.92 -14.04
N ALA A 392 1.38 -13.17 -14.19
CA ALA A 392 0.18 -13.29 -13.37
C ALA A 392 -1.09 -13.19 -14.22
N PHE A 393 -2.16 -13.87 -13.79
CA PHE A 393 -3.46 -13.84 -14.45
C PHE A 393 -4.59 -13.42 -13.50
N ASP A 394 -5.56 -12.68 -14.05
CA ASP A 394 -6.65 -11.97 -13.34
C ASP A 394 -6.19 -10.74 -12.54
N GLY A 395 -5.10 -10.10 -12.99
CA GLY A 395 -4.66 -8.81 -12.47
C GLY A 395 -4.20 -8.85 -11.02
N ALA A 396 -4.19 -7.68 -10.39
CA ALA A 396 -4.01 -7.56 -8.95
C ALA A 396 -5.24 -8.07 -8.19
N GLU A 397 -5.05 -9.05 -7.31
CA GLU A 397 -6.09 -9.47 -6.36
C GLU A 397 -6.43 -8.31 -5.42
N SER A 398 -5.38 -7.65 -4.92
CA SER A 398 -5.52 -6.46 -4.08
C SER A 398 -4.31 -5.54 -4.22
N VAL A 399 -4.56 -4.27 -4.01
CA VAL A 399 -3.54 -3.23 -3.87
C VAL A 399 -3.62 -2.64 -2.48
N SER A 400 -2.50 -2.21 -1.92
CA SER A 400 -2.46 -1.54 -0.63
C SER A 400 -1.52 -0.34 -0.67
N SER A 401 -1.82 0.65 0.15
CA SER A 401 -1.01 1.85 0.21
C SER A 401 -1.20 2.66 1.47
N GLY A 402 -0.20 3.49 1.73
CA GLY A 402 -0.25 4.76 2.46
C GLY A 402 -1.02 4.79 3.76
N THR A 403 -1.34 6.01 4.17
CA THR A 403 -2.21 6.26 5.30
C THR A 403 -3.33 7.20 4.88
N LEU A 404 -4.56 6.79 5.16
CA LEU A 404 -5.77 7.57 4.98
C LEU A 404 -6.14 8.19 6.32
N PHE A 405 -6.35 9.50 6.35
CA PHE A 405 -6.68 10.25 7.55
C PHE A 405 -8.09 10.83 7.45
N TYR A 406 -8.93 10.56 8.43
CA TYR A 406 -10.24 11.19 8.58
C TYR A 406 -10.22 12.12 9.80
N PRO A 407 -10.35 13.45 9.61
CA PRO A 407 -10.37 14.39 10.75
C PRO A 407 -11.68 14.31 11.55
N GLU A 408 -12.76 13.80 10.95
CA GLU A 408 -14.09 13.69 11.55
C GLU A 408 -14.70 12.30 11.27
N ASN A 409 -15.72 11.94 12.05
CA ASN A 409 -16.47 10.70 11.84
C ASN A 409 -17.27 10.79 10.52
N VAL A 410 -17.13 9.79 9.64
CA VAL A 410 -17.79 9.76 8.32
C VAL A 410 -18.82 8.65 8.26
N THR A 411 -20.07 9.02 7.97
CA THR A 411 -21.17 8.08 7.76
C THR A 411 -21.28 7.64 6.31
N ALA A 412 -21.88 6.47 6.11
CA ALA A 412 -22.06 5.88 4.78
C ALA A 412 -23.24 6.46 3.99
N ASP A 413 -23.05 6.63 2.68
CA ASP A 413 -24.09 6.71 1.68
C ASP A 413 -24.31 5.37 0.97
N VAL A 414 -25.51 5.15 0.45
CA VAL A 414 -25.85 3.92 -0.30
C VAL A 414 -25.17 3.92 -1.67
N TYR A 415 -24.49 2.83 -2.03
CA TYR A 415 -23.84 2.63 -3.32
C TYR A 415 -24.41 1.41 -4.07
N PRO A 416 -24.43 1.39 -5.42
CA PRO A 416 -24.90 0.24 -6.20
C PRO A 416 -24.25 -1.09 -5.79
N GLY A 417 -25.00 -2.19 -5.94
CA GLY A 417 -24.50 -3.53 -5.63
C GLY A 417 -24.52 -3.92 -4.14
N GLY A 418 -25.20 -3.15 -3.29
CA GLY A 418 -25.26 -3.41 -1.84
C GLY A 418 -24.00 -2.96 -1.09
N LEU A 419 -23.27 -2.00 -1.68
CA LEU A 419 -22.06 -1.40 -1.10
C LEU A 419 -22.38 -0.04 -0.49
N TYR A 420 -21.40 0.55 0.17
CA TYR A 420 -21.51 1.83 0.85
C TYR A 420 -20.35 2.75 0.49
N ARG A 421 -20.65 4.03 0.27
CA ARG A 421 -19.72 5.06 -0.13
C ARG A 421 -19.45 5.99 1.06
N PHE A 422 -18.18 6.32 1.28
CA PHE A 422 -17.73 7.26 2.30
C PHE A 422 -16.94 8.36 1.60
N GLU A 423 -17.39 9.61 1.74
CA GLU A 423 -16.74 10.79 1.16
C GLU A 423 -15.85 11.50 2.19
N GLY A 424 -14.78 12.13 1.72
CA GLY A 424 -13.87 12.92 2.55
C GLY A 424 -12.59 12.18 2.94
N GLY A 425 -11.85 12.79 3.87
CA GLY A 425 -10.55 12.31 4.31
C GLY A 425 -9.38 12.77 3.44
N TYR A 426 -8.18 12.44 3.90
CA TYR A 426 -6.91 12.88 3.32
C TYR A 426 -5.99 11.68 3.14
N MET A 427 -5.51 11.47 1.92
CA MET A 427 -4.55 10.42 1.60
C MET A 427 -3.15 11.04 1.47
N ASN A 428 -2.25 10.66 2.37
CA ASN A 428 -0.87 11.16 2.40
C ASN A 428 -0.79 12.70 2.22
N GLY A 429 -1.62 13.45 2.95
CA GLY A 429 -1.65 14.92 2.94
C GLY A 429 -2.38 15.55 1.75
N THR A 430 -3.18 14.79 1.01
CA THR A 430 -3.98 15.30 -0.11
C THR A 430 -5.43 14.89 0.05
N GLU A 431 -6.34 15.84 -0.14
CA GLU A 431 -7.77 15.62 0.04
C GLU A 431 -8.29 14.54 -0.92
N PHE A 432 -8.99 13.56 -0.39
CA PHE A 432 -9.46 12.39 -1.14
C PHE A 432 -10.96 12.52 -1.46
N LEU A 433 -11.33 13.57 -2.22
CA LEU A 433 -12.72 13.88 -2.55
C LEU A 433 -13.26 13.16 -3.80
N SER A 434 -12.42 12.87 -4.79
CA SER A 434 -12.87 12.45 -6.12
C SER A 434 -13.35 11.00 -6.20
N ASP A 435 -12.75 10.11 -5.41
CA ASP A 435 -12.90 8.66 -5.64
C ASP A 435 -13.75 7.94 -4.60
N SER A 436 -13.88 8.52 -3.40
CA SER A 436 -14.64 7.97 -2.26
C SER A 436 -14.22 6.54 -1.85
N VAL A 437 -14.31 6.24 -0.56
CA VAL A 437 -14.02 4.89 -0.09
C VAL A 437 -15.27 4.03 -0.22
N ILE A 438 -15.17 2.91 -0.94
CA ILE A 438 -16.29 1.98 -1.18
C ILE A 438 -16.12 0.73 -0.31
N ARG A 439 -17.06 0.44 0.59
CA ARG A 439 -16.99 -0.71 1.52
C ARG A 439 -18.24 -1.59 1.43
N ASN A 440 -18.13 -2.82 1.93
CA ASN A 440 -19.24 -3.77 2.08
C ASN A 440 -20.03 -3.60 3.39
N THR A 441 -19.69 -2.60 4.20
CA THR A 441 -20.31 -2.29 5.49
C THR A 441 -20.68 -0.82 5.57
N ASN A 442 -21.78 -0.51 6.24
CA ASN A 442 -22.23 0.85 6.53
C ASN A 442 -21.73 1.38 7.88
N ALA A 443 -20.85 0.64 8.55
CA ALA A 443 -20.26 1.08 9.81
C ALA A 443 -19.50 2.40 9.59
N THR A 444 -19.84 3.42 10.38
CA THR A 444 -19.18 4.72 10.42
C THR A 444 -17.67 4.54 10.45
N ILE A 445 -16.96 5.29 9.61
CA ILE A 445 -15.51 5.43 9.74
C ILE A 445 -15.30 6.45 10.85
N THR A 446 -14.72 6.02 11.97
CA THR A 446 -14.36 6.95 13.04
C THR A 446 -13.21 7.84 12.58
N ARG A 447 -13.11 9.07 13.09
CA ARG A 447 -11.95 9.93 12.86
C ARG A 447 -10.67 9.21 13.29
N GLY A 448 -9.58 9.39 12.55
CA GLY A 448 -8.31 8.72 12.80
C GLY A 448 -7.55 8.34 11.54
N PHE A 449 -6.52 7.52 11.71
CA PHE A 449 -5.65 7.05 10.63
C PHE A 449 -5.90 5.59 10.30
N TYR A 450 -5.92 5.28 9.01
CA TYR A 450 -6.17 3.95 8.48
C TYR A 450 -5.12 3.58 7.44
N THR A 451 -4.69 2.33 7.48
CA THR A 451 -4.12 1.66 6.31
C THR A 451 -5.25 1.00 5.52
N PHE A 452 -5.05 0.76 4.23
CA PHE A 452 -6.10 0.18 3.40
C PHE A 452 -5.59 -0.87 2.42
N THR A 453 -6.47 -1.80 2.08
CA THR A 453 -6.37 -2.65 0.90
C THR A 453 -7.59 -2.40 0.01
N VAL A 454 -7.42 -2.44 -1.30
CA VAL A 454 -8.50 -2.39 -2.29
C VAL A 454 -8.42 -3.64 -3.13
N ASN A 455 -9.52 -4.39 -3.22
CA ASN A 455 -9.55 -5.61 -4.03
C ASN A 455 -9.81 -5.30 -5.53
N SER A 456 -9.71 -6.32 -6.38
CA SER A 456 -9.97 -6.22 -7.82
C SER A 456 -11.35 -5.68 -8.22
N ALA A 457 -12.33 -5.70 -7.29
CA ALA A 457 -13.66 -5.12 -7.50
C ALA A 457 -13.77 -3.65 -7.04
N GLY A 458 -12.68 -3.04 -6.58
CA GLY A 458 -12.67 -1.66 -6.06
C GLY A 458 -13.22 -1.51 -4.65
N VAL A 459 -13.36 -2.61 -3.89
CA VAL A 459 -13.88 -2.58 -2.51
C VAL A 459 -12.72 -2.49 -1.52
N TRP A 460 -12.84 -1.54 -0.60
CA TRP A 460 -11.84 -1.14 0.37
C TRP A 460 -12.03 -1.89 1.69
N THR A 461 -10.91 -2.33 2.26
CA THR A 461 -10.81 -2.76 3.65
C THR A 461 -9.91 -1.78 4.38
N LEU A 462 -10.44 -1.12 5.41
CA LEU A 462 -9.70 -0.18 6.25
C LEU A 462 -9.28 -0.87 7.55
N THR A 463 -8.02 -0.69 7.93
CA THR A 463 -7.46 -1.15 9.20
C THR A 463 -6.88 0.05 9.92
N GLU A 464 -7.30 0.29 11.16
CA GLU A 464 -6.78 1.39 11.98
C GLU A 464 -5.24 1.28 12.08
N SER A 465 -4.55 2.38 11.79
CA SER A 465 -3.10 2.46 11.84
C SER A 465 -2.66 2.78 13.26
N ASN A 466 -1.56 2.21 13.75
CA ASN A 466 -0.94 2.64 15.02
C ASN A 466 0.32 3.50 14.78
N ALA A 467 0.65 3.79 13.52
CA ALA A 467 1.85 4.51 13.11
C ALA A 467 1.57 6.02 12.90
N TYR A 468 0.97 6.65 13.91
CA TYR A 468 0.68 8.07 13.93
C TYR A 468 0.85 8.63 15.34
N GLU A 469 0.95 9.95 15.45
CA GLU A 469 0.91 10.67 16.72
C GLU A 469 -0.10 11.80 16.60
N TYR A 470 -0.85 12.05 17.68
CA TYR A 470 -1.76 13.17 17.82
C TYR A 470 -1.46 13.89 19.13
N THR A 471 -0.79 15.03 19.04
CA THR A 471 -0.27 15.70 20.23
C THR A 471 0.11 17.14 19.95
N ARG A 472 0.16 17.93 21.01
CA ARG A 472 0.99 19.13 21.01
C ARG A 472 2.44 18.71 20.75
N VAL A 473 3.15 19.48 19.92
CA VAL A 473 4.55 19.20 19.62
C VAL A 473 5.42 20.39 19.97
N THR A 474 6.69 20.08 20.21
CA THR A 474 7.76 21.09 20.17
C THR A 474 8.49 20.98 18.84
N VAL A 475 8.50 22.05 18.05
CA VAL A 475 9.29 22.12 16.81
C VAL A 475 10.70 22.65 17.11
N ARG A 476 11.72 21.95 16.64
CA ARG A 476 13.14 22.26 16.85
C ARG A 476 13.87 22.41 15.51
N PRO A 477 14.18 23.64 15.08
CA PRO A 477 15.06 23.85 13.94
C PRO A 477 16.51 23.58 14.34
N VAL A 478 17.21 22.75 13.57
CA VAL A 478 18.67 22.53 13.69
C VAL A 478 19.41 23.33 12.62
N SER A 479 18.81 23.48 11.44
CA SER A 479 19.23 24.37 10.35
C SER A 479 18.00 24.77 9.52
N ASP A 480 18.19 25.65 8.53
CA ASP A 480 17.14 26.07 7.59
C ASP A 480 16.53 24.90 6.79
N THR A 481 17.21 23.76 6.74
CA THR A 481 16.83 22.56 5.97
C THR A 481 16.56 21.34 6.84
N LYS A 482 16.71 21.46 8.16
CA LYS A 482 16.59 20.32 9.08
C LYS A 482 15.78 20.68 10.31
N MET A 483 14.60 20.08 10.41
CA MET A 483 13.65 20.30 11.50
C MET A 483 13.29 18.99 12.18
N TYR A 484 13.01 19.08 13.47
CA TYR A 484 12.52 17.98 14.29
C TYR A 484 11.22 18.38 14.97
N ILE A 485 10.34 17.40 15.17
CA ILE A 485 9.19 17.52 16.06
C ILE A 485 9.35 16.55 17.22
N THR A 486 9.06 17.01 18.43
CA THR A 486 9.01 16.19 19.64
C THR A 486 7.56 16.05 20.08
N SER A 487 7.07 14.81 20.19
CA SER A 487 5.75 14.52 20.76
C SER A 487 5.76 14.90 22.24
N ASN A 488 4.81 15.72 22.69
CA ASN A 488 4.66 16.03 24.12
C ASN A 488 4.08 14.84 24.91
N ASN A 489 3.38 13.91 24.24
CA ASN A 489 2.82 12.72 24.88
C ASN A 489 3.89 11.64 25.13
N THR A 490 4.72 11.34 24.12
CA THR A 490 5.70 10.24 24.18
C THR A 490 7.13 10.71 24.43
N GLY A 491 7.42 12.00 24.24
CA GLY A 491 8.79 12.55 24.29
C GLY A 491 9.65 12.13 23.10
N VAL A 492 9.10 11.37 22.15
CA VAL A 492 9.84 10.87 20.98
C VAL A 492 10.09 12.03 20.02
N GLU A 493 11.36 12.19 19.64
CA GLU A 493 11.80 13.16 18.65
C GLU A 493 11.93 12.49 17.28
N ARG A 494 11.37 13.11 16.24
CA ARG A 494 11.45 12.64 14.85
C ARG A 494 11.91 13.75 13.92
N GLU A 495 12.78 13.40 12.99
CA GLU A 495 13.19 14.29 11.89
C GLU A 495 12.01 14.48 10.93
N VAL A 496 11.79 15.69 10.44
CA VAL A 496 10.81 15.96 9.39
C VAL A 496 11.50 15.96 8.04
N LEU A 497 10.92 15.25 7.06
CA LEU A 497 11.35 15.33 5.67
C LEU A 497 11.23 16.77 5.13
N ALA A 498 12.16 17.15 4.26
CA ALA A 498 12.20 18.49 3.68
C ALA A 498 10.97 18.79 2.80
N ASP A 499 10.39 17.75 2.21
CA ASP A 499 9.19 17.76 1.37
C ASP A 499 7.92 17.27 2.11
N ALA A 500 7.96 17.23 3.44
CA ALA A 500 6.79 16.84 4.22
C ALA A 500 5.59 17.76 3.94
N LYS A 501 4.43 17.16 3.69
CA LYS A 501 3.20 17.91 3.44
C LYS A 501 2.60 18.41 4.75
N ILE A 502 2.25 19.69 4.79
CA ILE A 502 1.55 20.32 5.92
C ILE A 502 0.15 20.72 5.45
N VAL A 503 -0.87 20.23 6.14
CA VAL A 503 -2.28 20.48 5.82
C VAL A 503 -2.95 21.13 7.02
N ASP A 504 -3.39 22.38 6.90
CA ASP A 504 -4.10 23.09 7.96
C ASP A 504 -5.61 22.90 7.83
N LEU A 505 -6.18 22.20 8.81
CA LEU A 505 -7.57 21.77 8.87
C LEU A 505 -8.34 22.45 10.01
N ARG A 506 -7.75 23.47 10.64
CA ARG A 506 -8.42 24.25 11.69
C ARG A 506 -9.60 25.02 11.14
N SER A 507 -10.67 25.10 11.94
CA SER A 507 -11.82 25.96 11.66
C SER A 507 -11.36 27.42 11.50
N GLY A 508 -11.76 28.04 10.39
CA GLY A 508 -11.40 29.43 10.10
C GLY A 508 -9.97 29.64 9.57
N ALA A 509 -9.19 28.58 9.29
CA ALA A 509 -7.87 28.74 8.68
C ALA A 509 -7.93 29.48 7.34
N GLY A 510 -7.10 30.52 7.18
CA GLY A 510 -7.09 31.40 6.02
C GLY A 510 -8.25 32.40 5.93
N THR A 511 -9.15 32.42 6.93
CA THR A 511 -10.31 33.34 6.99
C THR A 511 -10.35 34.11 8.31
N ASP A 512 -10.54 33.41 9.43
CA ASP A 512 -10.58 33.95 10.79
C ASP A 512 -9.22 33.89 11.49
N VAL A 513 -8.37 32.92 11.12
CA VAL A 513 -6.98 32.78 11.59
C VAL A 513 -6.04 32.54 10.42
N ASP A 514 -4.77 32.97 10.54
CA ASP A 514 -3.77 32.72 9.51
C ASP A 514 -3.50 31.21 9.34
N SER A 515 -3.43 30.75 8.08
CA SER A 515 -3.13 29.36 7.73
C SER A 515 -1.67 29.00 8.01
N ILE A 516 -1.43 27.85 8.61
CA ILE A 516 -0.09 27.28 8.83
C ILE A 516 0.31 26.49 7.60
N LYS A 517 1.40 26.92 6.95
CA LYS A 517 1.90 26.28 5.72
C LYS A 517 3.32 25.72 5.89
N GLU A 518 4.03 26.18 6.91
CA GLU A 518 5.40 25.76 7.20
C GLU A 518 5.57 25.47 8.69
N LEU A 519 6.48 24.55 9.03
CA LEU A 519 6.82 24.25 10.44
C LEU A 519 7.41 25.46 11.17
N SER A 520 7.96 26.43 10.43
CA SER A 520 8.46 27.71 10.96
C SER A 520 7.37 28.55 11.61
N ASP A 521 6.12 28.40 11.15
CA ASP A 521 4.96 29.05 11.75
C ASP A 521 4.74 28.56 13.19
N LEU A 522 5.14 27.33 13.52
CA LEU A 522 4.90 26.69 14.83
C LEU A 522 5.99 27.02 15.87
N TYR A 523 6.94 27.91 15.56
CA TYR A 523 8.06 28.23 16.45
C TYR A 523 7.63 28.99 17.72
N TYR A 524 8.13 28.55 18.88
CA TYR A 524 7.82 29.11 20.20
C TYR A 524 8.10 30.61 20.37
N LYS A 525 9.02 31.18 19.58
CA LYS A 525 9.50 32.56 19.77
C LYS A 525 9.05 33.54 18.70
N ASN A 526 8.14 33.16 17.80
CA ASN A 526 7.79 33.99 16.65
C ASN A 526 6.55 34.90 16.86
N ASN A 527 6.21 35.26 18.10
CA ASN A 527 5.00 36.04 18.44
C ASN A 527 3.69 35.47 17.83
N ASN A 528 3.66 34.18 17.52
CA ASN A 528 2.48 33.52 17.01
C ASN A 528 1.51 33.25 18.18
N GLU A 529 0.23 33.61 18.01
CA GLU A 529 -0.88 33.27 18.91
C GLU A 529 -1.03 31.74 19.12
N TYR A 530 -0.35 30.93 18.31
CA TYR A 530 -0.25 29.46 18.29
C TYR A 530 -0.02 28.75 19.63
N HIS A 531 0.76 29.31 20.56
CA HIS A 531 0.95 28.66 21.88
C HIS A 531 -0.22 28.91 22.85
N ASN A 532 -1.07 29.90 22.54
CA ASN A 532 -2.31 30.18 23.27
C ASN A 532 -3.54 29.62 22.55
N ALA A 533 -3.48 29.42 21.24
CA ALA A 533 -4.50 28.77 20.43
C ALA A 533 -4.34 27.25 20.50
N LYS A 534 -5.46 26.53 20.64
CA LYS A 534 -5.58 25.09 20.92
C LYS A 534 -5.16 24.21 19.73
N VAL A 535 -3.96 24.38 19.17
CA VAL A 535 -3.50 23.64 17.99
C VAL A 535 -2.91 22.29 18.38
N ILE A 536 -3.35 21.24 17.69
CA ILE A 536 -2.79 19.89 17.81
C ILE A 536 -2.31 19.43 16.44
N LEU A 537 -1.19 18.70 16.41
CA LEU A 537 -0.71 18.08 15.19
C LEU A 537 -1.05 16.59 15.19
N ALA A 538 -1.60 16.13 14.07
CA ALA A 538 -1.66 14.72 13.73
C ALA A 538 -0.62 14.44 12.65
N TYR A 539 0.28 13.48 12.83
CA TYR A 539 1.32 13.23 11.83
C TYR A 539 1.68 11.76 11.70
N THR A 540 2.15 11.41 10.50
CA THR A 540 2.64 10.07 10.13
C THR A 540 4.14 10.12 9.84
N TRP A 541 4.77 8.96 9.76
CA TRP A 541 6.19 8.83 9.39
C TRP A 541 6.41 7.73 8.37
N ASP A 542 7.50 7.86 7.61
CA ASP A 542 7.95 6.86 6.65
C ASP A 542 8.65 5.65 7.32
N ALA A 543 9.05 4.67 6.51
CA ALA A 543 9.80 3.50 6.98
C ALA A 543 11.17 3.84 7.62
N SER A 544 11.70 5.04 7.33
CA SER A 544 12.93 5.56 7.94
C SER A 544 12.68 6.35 9.23
N ASN A 545 11.46 6.30 9.77
CA ASN A 545 11.01 7.04 10.96
C ASN A 545 11.03 8.57 10.82
N LYS A 546 11.02 9.09 9.59
CA LYS A 546 10.95 10.52 9.31
C LYS A 546 9.51 10.96 9.04
N VAL A 547 9.12 12.09 9.60
CA VAL A 547 7.77 12.64 9.45
C VAL A 547 7.58 13.10 8.02
N ASN A 548 6.52 12.60 7.37
CA ASN A 548 6.23 12.82 5.95
C ASN A 548 4.96 13.64 5.71
N VAL A 549 3.99 13.60 6.63
CA VAL A 549 2.72 14.34 6.54
C VAL A 549 2.35 14.85 7.92
N ILE A 550 1.94 16.10 8.00
CA ILE A 550 1.49 16.80 9.21
C ILE A 550 0.13 17.43 8.91
N TYR A 551 -0.87 17.08 9.72
CA TYR A 551 -2.17 17.72 9.76
C TYR A 551 -2.23 18.64 10.98
N VAL A 552 -2.56 19.90 10.75
CA VAL A 552 -2.76 20.90 11.80
C VAL A 552 -4.25 20.98 12.09
N LEU A 553 -4.64 20.72 13.33
CA LEU A 553 -6.03 20.52 13.71
C LEU A 553 -6.38 21.39 14.92
N ASP A 554 -7.68 21.65 15.09
CA ASP A 554 -8.20 22.07 16.37
C ASP A 554 -8.10 20.89 17.36
N ALA A 555 -7.94 21.21 18.64
CA ALA A 555 -8.05 20.21 19.70
C ALA A 555 -9.45 19.56 19.69
N GLY A 556 -9.50 18.25 19.88
CA GLY A 556 -10.73 17.46 20.05
C GLY A 556 -10.79 16.17 19.23
N LEU A 557 -9.70 15.74 18.58
CA LEU A 557 -9.71 14.51 17.75
C LEU A 557 -9.64 13.24 18.59
N TYR A 558 -8.91 13.26 19.70
CA TYR A 558 -8.77 12.09 20.57
C TYR A 558 -10.03 11.93 21.42
N ARG A 559 -10.53 13.01 22.01
CA ARG A 559 -11.83 13.05 22.70
C ARG A 559 -12.33 14.48 22.89
N SER A 560 -13.63 14.60 23.09
CA SER A 560 -14.21 15.82 23.69
C SER A 560 -15.10 15.46 24.88
N THR A 561 -15.12 16.31 25.90
CA THR A 561 -16.05 16.19 27.04
C THR A 561 -16.77 17.51 27.24
N GLU A 562 -18.09 17.50 27.09
CA GLU A 562 -18.96 18.59 27.49
C GLU A 562 -19.44 18.35 28.91
N VAL A 563 -19.20 19.30 29.82
CA VAL A 563 -19.88 19.32 31.13
C VAL A 563 -20.90 20.45 31.11
N LYS A 564 -22.18 20.11 31.21
CA LYS A 564 -23.27 21.07 31.09
C LYS A 564 -24.28 20.95 32.21
N LEU A 565 -24.99 22.04 32.47
CA LEU A 565 -26.18 22.03 33.31
C LEU A 565 -27.40 21.55 32.50
N SER A 566 -28.31 20.82 33.12
CA SER A 566 -29.59 20.47 32.50
C SER A 566 -30.43 21.72 32.22
N ASP A 567 -31.28 21.66 31.18
CA ASP A 567 -32.14 22.78 30.77
C ASP A 567 -32.99 23.32 31.94
N GLU A 568 -33.46 22.46 32.85
CA GLU A 568 -34.24 22.87 34.02
C GLU A 568 -33.43 23.71 35.03
N LEU A 569 -32.13 23.41 35.21
CA LEU A 569 -31.26 24.19 36.10
C LEU A 569 -30.96 25.55 35.49
N VAL A 570 -30.66 25.60 34.19
CA VAL A 570 -30.42 26.84 33.47
C VAL A 570 -31.67 27.73 33.52
N ALA A 571 -32.86 27.15 33.32
CA ALA A 571 -34.13 27.87 33.43
C ALA A 571 -34.44 28.38 34.85
N ALA A 572 -33.93 27.71 35.89
CA ALA A 572 -34.03 28.12 37.29
C ALA A 572 -32.96 29.14 37.72
N GLY A 573 -32.10 29.60 36.79
CA GLY A 573 -31.09 30.64 37.03
C GLY A 573 -29.74 30.13 37.56
N TRP A 574 -29.44 28.83 37.42
CA TRP A 574 -28.15 28.26 37.81
C TRP A 574 -27.09 28.44 36.72
N THR A 575 -25.87 28.76 37.15
CA THR A 575 -24.67 28.78 36.32
C THR A 575 -23.52 28.12 37.06
N PHE A 576 -22.45 27.79 36.34
CA PHE A 576 -21.14 27.60 36.95
C PHE A 576 -20.68 28.93 37.59
N ALA A 577 -19.73 28.83 38.51
CA ALA A 577 -19.28 29.95 39.31
C ALA A 577 -18.70 31.12 38.46
N ASP A 578 -18.21 30.85 37.26
CA ASP A 578 -17.73 31.86 36.29
C ASP A 578 -18.82 32.38 35.33
N GLY A 579 -20.08 31.96 35.51
CA GLY A 579 -21.24 32.43 34.75
C GLY A 579 -21.63 31.55 33.55
N ASP A 580 -20.80 30.57 33.18
CA ASP A 580 -21.11 29.65 32.07
C ASP A 580 -22.21 28.64 32.44
N THR A 581 -22.87 28.06 31.45
CA THR A 581 -23.82 26.93 31.63
C THR A 581 -23.30 25.61 31.04
N SER A 582 -22.24 25.67 30.25
CA SER A 582 -21.57 24.52 29.62
C SER A 582 -20.07 24.76 29.51
N LYS A 583 -19.26 23.71 29.69
CA LYS A 583 -17.80 23.75 29.57
C LYS A 583 -17.33 22.63 28.66
N MET A 584 -16.59 22.99 27.61
CA MET A 584 -16.00 22.04 26.66
C MET A 584 -14.53 21.80 26.99
N PHE A 585 -14.17 20.53 27.11
CA PHE A 585 -12.80 20.05 27.29
C PHE A 585 -12.42 19.22 26.06
N TYR A 586 -11.32 19.58 25.40
CA TYR A 586 -10.85 18.93 24.18
C TYR A 586 -9.51 18.27 24.45
N ASP A 587 -9.44 16.95 24.29
CA ASP A 587 -8.28 16.10 24.56
C ASP A 587 -7.64 16.21 25.96
N ASP A 588 -8.21 17.04 26.83
CA ASP A 588 -7.83 17.27 28.21
C ASP A 588 -8.90 16.69 29.15
N ASP A 589 -8.51 16.38 30.38
CA ASP A 589 -9.45 15.94 31.40
C ASP A 589 -10.37 17.08 31.85
N CYS A 590 -11.67 16.81 31.93
CA CYS A 590 -12.58 17.73 32.58
C CYS A 590 -12.26 17.82 34.08
N ALA A 591 -12.60 18.92 34.76
CA ALA A 591 -12.45 18.98 36.20
C ALA A 591 -13.31 17.90 36.89
N THR A 592 -12.88 17.41 38.04
CA THR A 592 -13.67 16.48 38.88
C THR A 592 -14.64 17.21 39.81
N THR A 593 -14.53 18.54 39.93
CA THR A 593 -15.34 19.36 40.84
C THR A 593 -15.78 20.63 40.14
N TYR A 594 -17.07 20.95 40.27
CA TYR A 594 -17.70 22.17 39.76
C TYR A 594 -18.42 22.89 40.89
N TYR A 595 -18.48 24.21 40.80
CA TYR A 595 -19.19 25.07 41.76
C TYR A 595 -20.34 25.76 41.03
N LEU A 596 -21.54 25.61 41.57
CA LEU A 596 -22.77 26.19 41.01
C LEU A 596 -23.25 27.36 41.85
N VAL A 597 -23.63 28.44 41.19
CA VAL A 597 -24.23 29.65 41.77
C VAL A 597 -25.58 29.90 41.11
N ASN A 598 -26.45 30.64 41.78
CA ASN A 598 -27.76 30.97 41.25
C ASN A 598 -28.02 32.46 41.43
N GLU A 599 -28.58 33.11 40.40
CA GLU A 599 -28.84 34.55 40.43
C GLU A 599 -29.98 34.95 41.40
N ASN A 600 -30.89 34.02 41.69
CA ASN A 600 -32.09 34.26 42.48
C ASN A 600 -31.94 33.87 43.97
N LEU A 601 -30.82 33.24 44.34
CA LEU A 601 -30.65 32.61 45.65
C LEU A 601 -29.37 33.08 46.37
N ASP A 602 -29.49 33.45 47.65
CA ASP A 602 -28.32 33.63 48.51
C ASP A 602 -27.98 32.33 49.25
N LEU A 603 -26.79 31.79 48.99
CA LEU A 603 -26.30 30.56 49.59
C LEU A 603 -25.45 30.79 50.85
N SER A 604 -25.30 32.03 51.29
CA SER A 604 -24.44 32.41 52.41
C SER A 604 -24.94 31.85 53.74
N GLY A 605 -24.06 31.14 54.46
CA GLY A 605 -24.38 30.57 55.78
C GLY A 605 -25.26 29.32 55.77
N ILE A 606 -25.59 28.78 54.59
CA ILE A 606 -26.37 27.54 54.45
C ILE A 606 -25.49 26.32 54.74
N SER A 607 -25.99 25.40 55.58
CA SER A 607 -25.34 24.12 55.89
C SER A 607 -25.97 22.91 55.21
N TYR A 608 -27.04 23.12 54.42
CA TYR A 608 -27.80 22.07 53.75
C TYR A 608 -27.03 21.39 52.62
N GLN A 609 -27.24 20.08 52.47
CA GLN A 609 -26.75 19.32 51.31
C GLN A 609 -27.86 19.09 50.28
N PHE A 610 -27.69 19.73 49.13
CA PHE A 610 -28.66 19.70 48.04
C PHE A 610 -28.55 18.40 47.23
N PRO A 611 -29.68 17.79 46.82
CA PRO A 611 -29.64 16.63 45.94
C PRO A 611 -29.24 17.08 44.53
N VAL A 612 -28.15 16.53 44.00
CA VAL A 612 -27.67 16.79 42.64
C VAL A 612 -27.59 15.46 41.91
N THR A 613 -27.81 15.48 40.60
CA THR A 613 -27.60 14.33 39.72
C THR A 613 -26.51 14.62 38.72
N THR A 614 -25.71 13.61 38.39
CA THR A 614 -24.76 13.65 37.29
C THR A 614 -25.04 12.50 36.34
N LYS A 615 -24.94 12.75 35.03
CA LYS A 615 -25.25 11.74 34.02
C LYS A 615 -24.20 11.78 32.92
N LEU A 616 -23.50 10.66 32.70
CA LEU A 616 -22.57 10.48 31.59
C LEU A 616 -23.33 9.89 30.38
N ASN A 617 -23.34 10.60 29.25
CA ASN A 617 -23.97 10.18 28.00
C ASN A 617 -25.40 9.63 28.19
N LYS A 618 -25.60 8.34 27.87
CA LYS A 618 -26.90 7.65 27.95
C LYS A 618 -27.05 6.81 29.23
N ASP A 619 -26.10 6.93 30.17
CA ASP A 619 -26.12 6.17 31.40
C ASP A 619 -27.23 6.64 32.34
N ALA A 620 -27.49 5.84 33.38
CA ALA A 620 -28.39 6.24 34.45
C ALA A 620 -27.77 7.41 35.23
N ALA A 621 -28.61 8.38 35.61
CA ALA A 621 -28.17 9.48 36.47
C ALA A 621 -27.75 8.95 37.85
N VAL A 622 -26.64 9.48 38.36
CA VAL A 622 -26.11 9.18 39.69
C VAL A 622 -26.51 10.31 40.64
N GLU A 623 -27.19 9.96 41.74
CA GLU A 623 -27.56 10.93 42.77
C GLU A 623 -26.43 11.15 43.78
N GLN A 624 -26.24 12.41 44.17
CA GLN A 624 -25.33 12.81 45.24
C GLN A 624 -25.93 13.93 46.09
N ASN A 625 -25.40 14.10 47.31
CA ASN A 625 -25.74 15.21 48.19
C ASN A 625 -24.58 16.22 48.17
N ALA A 626 -24.78 17.34 47.51
CA ALA A 626 -23.79 18.37 47.28
C ALA A 626 -23.81 19.43 48.41
N PRO A 627 -22.69 19.69 49.11
CA PRO A 627 -22.62 20.72 50.14
C PRO A 627 -22.49 22.12 49.53
N VAL A 628 -22.85 23.14 50.32
CA VAL A 628 -22.49 24.53 50.06
C VAL A 628 -21.08 24.81 50.63
N GLU A 629 -20.19 25.35 49.80
CA GLU A 629 -18.83 25.77 50.19
C GLU A 629 -18.56 27.18 49.69
N THR A 630 -17.65 27.90 50.36
CA THR A 630 -17.13 29.17 49.86
C THR A 630 -16.02 28.90 48.83
N THR A 631 -16.11 29.49 47.66
CA THR A 631 -15.10 29.44 46.60
C THR A 631 -14.74 30.85 46.13
N THR A 632 -13.59 31.00 45.47
CA THR A 632 -13.15 32.28 44.90
C THR A 632 -13.34 32.27 43.40
N VAL A 633 -14.11 33.23 42.88
CA VAL A 633 -14.29 33.47 41.45
C VAL A 633 -13.66 34.80 41.12
N GLY A 634 -12.58 34.80 40.35
CA GLY A 634 -11.79 36.00 40.08
C GLY A 634 -11.23 36.59 41.38
N THR A 635 -11.76 37.72 41.82
CA THR A 635 -11.37 38.40 43.07
C THR A 635 -12.44 38.35 44.17
N GLU A 636 -13.59 37.73 43.91
CA GLU A 636 -14.73 37.69 44.84
C GLU A 636 -14.88 36.32 45.49
N THR A 637 -15.27 36.31 46.76
CA THR A 637 -15.61 35.08 47.49
C THR A 637 -17.12 34.89 47.46
N VAL A 638 -17.56 33.77 46.92
CA VAL A 638 -18.98 33.42 46.76
C VAL A 638 -19.28 32.08 47.44
N SER A 639 -20.50 31.93 47.95
CA SER A 639 -21.02 30.65 48.45
C SER A 639 -21.65 29.89 47.29
N ALA A 640 -21.23 28.65 47.04
CA ALA A 640 -21.63 27.86 45.87
C ALA A 640 -21.88 26.39 46.24
N ILE A 641 -22.74 25.72 45.47
CA ILE A 641 -22.97 24.27 45.60
C ILE A 641 -21.82 23.53 44.91
N LYS A 642 -21.15 22.64 45.64
CA LYS A 642 -20.03 21.85 45.12
C LYS A 642 -20.49 20.51 44.58
N VAL A 643 -20.32 20.30 43.28
CA VAL A 643 -20.72 19.10 42.55
C VAL A 643 -19.48 18.31 42.16
N THR A 644 -19.45 17.02 42.46
CA THR A 644 -18.40 16.11 41.99
C THR A 644 -18.88 15.39 40.73
N VAL A 645 -18.00 15.21 39.75
CA VAL A 645 -18.29 14.39 38.57
C VAL A 645 -17.24 13.30 38.41
N ASP A 646 -17.66 12.15 37.89
CA ASP A 646 -16.76 11.08 37.49
C ASP A 646 -16.24 11.36 36.08
N GLN A 647 -14.92 11.37 35.92
CA GLN A 647 -14.30 11.51 34.61
C GLN A 647 -14.51 10.22 33.79
N PRO A 648 -14.87 10.32 32.50
CA PRO A 648 -14.99 9.16 31.62
C PRO A 648 -13.63 8.47 31.44
N SER A 649 -13.65 7.15 31.25
CA SER A 649 -12.45 6.40 30.85
C SER A 649 -12.02 6.84 29.45
N MET A 650 -10.70 7.00 29.25
CA MET A 650 -10.15 7.55 28.01
C MET A 650 -10.05 6.49 26.92
N ASP A 651 -11.04 6.44 26.01
CA ASP A 651 -10.94 5.72 24.75
C ASP A 651 -10.88 6.71 23.57
N PRO A 652 -10.06 6.45 22.52
CA PRO A 652 -9.94 7.34 21.36
C PRO A 652 -11.24 7.42 20.55
N GLY A 653 -11.60 8.62 20.10
CA GLY A 653 -12.69 8.88 19.16
C GLY A 653 -14.06 9.13 19.79
N ASP A 654 -14.17 9.01 21.11
CA ASP A 654 -15.42 9.20 21.86
C ASP A 654 -15.67 10.65 22.26
N ASP A 655 -16.93 11.07 22.13
CA ASP A 655 -17.43 12.32 22.69
C ASP A 655 -18.31 12.02 23.89
N PHE A 656 -18.02 12.68 25.01
CA PHE A 656 -18.73 12.51 26.27
C PHE A 656 -19.51 13.77 26.63
N VAL A 657 -20.71 13.58 27.15
CA VAL A 657 -21.52 14.64 27.75
C VAL A 657 -21.79 14.26 29.21
N ILE A 658 -21.35 15.08 30.14
CA ILE A 658 -21.70 15.01 31.55
C ILE A 658 -22.75 16.09 31.81
N GLU A 659 -23.97 15.66 32.06
CA GLU A 659 -25.07 16.55 32.43
C GLU A 659 -25.22 16.59 33.96
N ILE A 660 -25.15 17.79 34.54
CA ILE A 660 -25.44 18.07 35.95
C ILE A 660 -26.89 18.55 36.04
N GLY A 661 -27.72 17.81 36.76
CA GLY A 661 -29.14 18.12 36.96
C GLY A 661 -29.58 17.94 38.40
N GLY A 662 -30.88 17.83 38.62
CA GLY A 662 -31.45 17.67 39.97
C GLY A 662 -31.68 19.03 40.64
N LEU A 663 -31.08 19.25 41.82
CA LEU A 663 -31.39 20.38 42.71
C LEU A 663 -32.90 20.50 42.95
N THR A 664 -33.53 19.36 43.21
CA THR A 664 -34.97 19.29 43.45
C THR A 664 -35.32 19.13 44.92
N ASN A 665 -36.53 19.51 45.30
CA ASN A 665 -37.04 19.26 46.64
C ASN A 665 -37.08 17.75 46.99
N LYS A 666 -36.52 17.33 48.12
CA LYS A 666 -36.51 15.94 48.63
C LYS A 666 -37.85 15.50 49.20
N VAL A 667 -38.61 16.43 49.77
CA VAL A 667 -39.96 16.19 50.27
C VAL A 667 -40.92 17.20 49.67
N ALA A 668 -42.23 16.94 49.78
CA ALA A 668 -43.24 17.87 49.28
C ALA A 668 -43.04 19.26 49.91
N MET A 669 -43.16 20.28 49.07
CA MET A 669 -43.02 21.68 49.45
C MET A 669 -44.40 22.33 49.50
N ASP A 670 -44.68 23.08 50.56
CA ASP A 670 -45.97 23.70 50.77
C ASP A 670 -45.84 25.07 51.43
N PHE A 671 -46.90 25.86 51.41
CA PHE A 671 -46.99 27.15 52.09
C PHE A 671 -48.20 27.20 53.01
N ASP A 672 -47.99 27.56 54.27
CA ASP A 672 -49.05 27.64 55.28
C ASP A 672 -48.92 28.92 56.11
N VAL A 673 -49.89 29.16 57.00
CA VAL A 673 -49.93 30.32 57.90
C VAL A 673 -49.78 29.84 59.34
N ALA A 674 -48.91 30.50 60.12
CA ALA A 674 -48.68 30.12 61.51
C ALA A 674 -49.95 30.21 62.36
N ALA A 675 -50.05 29.37 63.39
CA ALA A 675 -51.15 29.39 64.34
C ALA A 675 -51.27 30.78 65.01
N GLY A 676 -52.43 31.44 64.88
CA GLY A 676 -52.67 32.80 65.38
C GLY A 676 -52.52 33.90 64.33
N MET A 677 -51.94 33.59 63.16
CA MET A 677 -51.94 34.46 61.97
C MET A 677 -53.09 34.15 61.00
N ASP A 678 -53.71 32.99 61.11
CA ASP A 678 -54.82 32.48 60.29
C ASP A 678 -56.10 33.35 60.34
N ALA A 679 -56.29 34.11 61.42
CA ALA A 679 -57.35 35.12 61.52
C ALA A 679 -57.12 36.32 60.58
N TYR A 680 -55.86 36.59 60.22
CA TYR A 680 -55.40 37.79 59.50
C TYR A 680 -54.91 37.48 58.10
N TYR A 681 -54.43 36.26 57.85
CA TYR A 681 -53.88 35.82 56.58
C TYR A 681 -54.42 34.45 56.18
N GLY A 682 -54.29 34.08 54.92
CA GLY A 682 -54.59 32.76 54.41
C GLY A 682 -53.80 32.48 53.16
N ILE A 683 -53.38 31.22 52.98
CA ILE A 683 -52.67 30.76 51.80
C ILE A 683 -53.44 29.56 51.27
N ASP A 684 -53.74 29.58 49.97
CA ASP A 684 -54.27 28.45 49.23
C ASP A 684 -53.21 28.08 48.19
N PHE A 685 -52.42 27.07 48.51
CA PHE A 685 -51.30 26.63 47.69
C PHE A 685 -51.40 25.12 47.48
N GLU A 686 -51.24 24.68 46.24
CA GLU A 686 -51.15 23.26 45.93
C GLU A 686 -49.71 22.80 46.16
N ALA A 687 -49.51 21.98 47.20
CA ALA A 687 -48.19 21.47 47.56
C ALA A 687 -47.47 20.83 46.36
N ILE A 688 -46.22 21.23 46.14
CA ILE A 688 -45.38 20.68 45.08
C ILE A 688 -44.78 19.37 45.56
N ALA A 689 -45.07 18.27 44.87
CA ALA A 689 -44.56 16.95 45.23
C ALA A 689 -43.02 16.89 45.24
N ALA A 690 -42.46 15.92 45.97
CA ALA A 690 -41.01 15.66 45.98
C ALA A 690 -40.47 15.44 44.54
N GLY A 691 -39.30 16.01 44.25
CA GLY A 691 -38.61 15.91 42.97
C GLY A 691 -39.23 16.77 41.85
N LYS A 692 -40.18 17.67 42.16
CA LYS A 692 -40.90 18.47 41.16
C LYS A 692 -40.56 19.95 41.15
N TYR A 693 -40.01 20.47 42.24
CA TYR A 693 -39.51 21.83 42.31
C TYR A 693 -37.99 21.84 42.18
N VAL A 694 -37.46 22.56 41.20
CA VAL A 694 -36.03 22.85 41.07
C VAL A 694 -35.73 24.15 41.81
N TYR A 695 -34.80 24.13 42.78
CA TYR A 695 -34.42 25.31 43.55
C TYR A 695 -34.00 26.46 42.63
N GLY A 696 -34.48 27.68 42.92
CA GLY A 696 -34.23 28.87 42.09
C GLY A 696 -35.34 29.14 41.06
N THR A 697 -36.25 28.19 40.86
CA THR A 697 -37.46 28.43 40.06
C THR A 697 -38.40 29.37 40.82
N PRO A 698 -38.93 30.45 40.21
CA PRO A 698 -39.88 31.32 40.87
C PRO A 698 -41.21 30.61 41.14
N ILE A 699 -41.68 30.63 42.38
CA ILE A 699 -43.02 30.19 42.78
C ILE A 699 -43.90 31.42 43.00
N LYS A 700 -45.14 31.36 42.51
CA LYS A 700 -46.16 32.36 42.81
C LYS A 700 -47.02 31.89 43.98
N VAL A 701 -46.99 32.62 45.09
CA VAL A 701 -47.80 32.35 46.28
C VAL A 701 -48.88 33.41 46.41
N ALA A 702 -50.15 32.99 46.46
CA ALA A 702 -51.27 33.87 46.70
C ALA A 702 -51.56 33.96 48.20
N VAL A 703 -51.31 35.13 48.79
CA VAL A 703 -51.62 35.39 50.20
C VAL A 703 -52.89 36.23 50.28
N THR A 704 -53.92 35.67 50.89
CA THR A 704 -55.15 36.38 51.25
C THR A 704 -54.90 37.17 52.52
N VAL A 705 -54.95 38.50 52.44
CA VAL A 705 -54.91 39.41 53.59
C VAL A 705 -56.35 39.70 54.03
N LYS A 706 -56.68 39.37 55.29
CA LYS A 706 -58.02 39.42 55.90
C LYS A 706 -58.23 40.62 56.83
N LEU A 707 -57.28 41.56 56.84
CA LEU A 707 -57.36 42.83 57.54
C LEU A 707 -57.26 44.01 56.57
N ASP A 708 -57.75 45.16 57.01
CA ASP A 708 -57.60 46.42 56.28
C ASP A 708 -56.20 46.99 56.49
N THR A 709 -55.44 47.11 55.41
CA THR A 709 -54.05 47.60 55.43
C THR A 709 -53.96 49.11 55.25
N ASN A 710 -55.06 49.80 54.92
CA ASN A 710 -55.11 51.20 54.52
C ASN A 710 -54.09 51.55 53.40
N GLY A 711 -53.78 50.58 52.52
CA GLY A 711 -52.82 50.75 51.43
C GLY A 711 -51.34 50.81 51.86
N ASN A 712 -51.02 50.55 53.13
CA ASN A 712 -49.62 50.45 53.59
C ASN A 712 -48.96 49.18 53.04
N GLN A 713 -47.68 49.28 52.69
CA GLN A 713 -46.90 48.12 52.26
C GLN A 713 -46.70 47.13 53.42
N LEU A 714 -46.57 45.85 53.07
CA LEU A 714 -46.32 44.76 54.02
C LEU A 714 -44.98 44.09 53.74
N ASP A 715 -44.28 43.74 54.80
CA ASP A 715 -43.17 42.79 54.76
C ASP A 715 -43.64 41.48 55.41
N LEU A 716 -43.55 40.38 54.66
CA LEU A 716 -43.98 39.06 55.10
C LEU A 716 -42.78 38.14 55.31
N THR A 717 -42.70 37.50 56.47
CA THR A 717 -41.62 36.58 56.83
C THR A 717 -42.14 35.14 56.89
N PHE A 718 -41.57 34.28 56.05
CA PHE A 718 -41.83 32.85 56.03
C PHE A 718 -40.68 32.09 56.71
N GLY A 719 -40.97 31.42 57.82
CA GLY A 719 -40.06 30.48 58.46
C GLY A 719 -40.22 29.07 57.88
N ASN A 720 -39.17 28.26 57.95
CA ASN A 720 -39.23 26.85 57.57
C ASN A 720 -38.93 25.97 58.78
N THR A 721 -39.88 25.12 59.18
CA THR A 721 -39.76 24.28 60.38
C THR A 721 -39.29 22.85 60.09
N SER A 722 -38.81 22.53 58.88
CA SER A 722 -38.31 21.19 58.57
C SER A 722 -36.94 20.96 59.22
N ILE A 723 -36.94 20.12 60.26
CA ILE A 723 -36.02 20.06 61.41
C ILE A 723 -34.65 19.37 61.13
N GLU A 724 -33.92 19.69 60.07
CA GLU A 724 -32.54 19.15 59.91
C GLU A 724 -31.45 20.18 59.53
N ASP A 725 -31.81 21.35 58.99
CA ASP A 725 -30.84 22.29 58.42
C ASP A 725 -31.13 23.77 58.76
N THR A 726 -30.08 24.59 58.78
CA THR A 726 -30.19 26.04 59.00
C THR A 726 -30.42 26.76 57.66
N PHE A 727 -31.62 27.30 57.46
CA PHE A 727 -31.96 28.25 56.40
C PHE A 727 -32.32 29.59 57.03
N ALA A 728 -32.04 30.69 56.32
CA ALA A 728 -32.59 31.99 56.71
C ALA A 728 -34.10 32.02 56.42
N ASP A 729 -34.84 32.76 57.24
CA ASP A 729 -36.25 33.04 56.96
C ASP A 729 -36.36 33.77 55.63
N MET A 730 -37.38 33.44 54.85
CA MET A 730 -37.65 34.10 53.59
C MET A 730 -38.50 35.34 53.86
N VAL A 731 -37.92 36.52 53.62
CA VAL A 731 -38.62 37.80 53.78
C VAL A 731 -39.00 38.34 52.40
N VAL A 732 -40.28 38.66 52.22
CA VAL A 732 -40.79 39.36 51.03
C VAL A 732 -41.21 40.74 51.47
N GLU A 733 -40.42 41.74 51.08
CA GLU A 733 -40.58 43.13 51.53
C GLU A 733 -41.37 43.98 50.54
N HIS A 734 -41.89 45.11 51.02
CA HIS A 734 -42.53 46.16 50.24
C HIS A 734 -43.70 45.68 49.38
N ILE A 735 -44.48 44.74 49.89
CA ILE A 735 -45.64 44.20 49.17
C ILE A 735 -46.73 45.27 49.15
N ASP A 736 -47.04 45.76 47.96
CA ASP A 736 -48.10 46.74 47.76
C ASP A 736 -49.47 46.17 48.14
N THR A 737 -50.22 46.96 48.90
CA THR A 737 -51.61 46.66 49.25
C THR A 737 -52.50 47.80 48.78
N ILE A 738 -53.79 47.53 48.63
CA ILE A 738 -54.76 48.55 48.19
C ILE A 738 -55.59 49.06 49.36
N ASP A 739 -55.80 50.37 49.42
CA ASP A 739 -56.81 50.99 50.26
C ASP A 739 -58.13 51.10 49.47
N ASN A 740 -59.08 50.21 49.77
CA ASN A 740 -60.41 50.23 49.15
C ASN A 740 -61.55 50.11 50.19
N GLY A 741 -61.23 50.23 51.48
CA GLY A 741 -62.18 50.03 52.59
C GLY A 741 -62.71 48.59 52.74
N ALA A 742 -62.13 47.61 52.03
CA ALA A 742 -62.44 46.19 52.19
C ALA A 742 -61.36 45.49 53.01
N THR A 743 -61.77 44.61 53.92
CA THR A 743 -60.85 43.83 54.77
C THR A 743 -60.24 42.62 54.06
N TYR A 744 -60.53 42.38 52.78
CA TYR A 744 -60.06 41.20 52.05
C TYR A 744 -59.42 41.59 50.72
N GLN A 745 -58.15 41.23 50.55
CA GLN A 745 -57.40 41.35 49.31
C GLN A 745 -56.47 40.15 49.11
N VAL A 746 -56.07 39.88 47.87
CA VAL A 746 -55.09 38.83 47.56
C VAL A 746 -53.86 39.48 46.96
N VAL A 747 -52.72 39.27 47.60
CA VAL A 747 -51.41 39.66 47.08
C VAL A 747 -50.73 38.43 46.51
N THR A 748 -50.12 38.57 45.32
CA THR A 748 -49.36 37.48 44.69
C THR A 748 -47.88 37.77 44.84
N LEU A 749 -47.17 36.88 45.53
CA LEU A 749 -45.75 36.99 45.82
C LEU A 749 -44.98 36.09 44.86
N THR A 750 -43.84 36.56 44.37
CA THR A 750 -42.86 35.68 43.71
C THR A 750 -41.79 35.33 44.74
N VAL A 751 -41.60 34.04 45.00
CA VAL A 751 -40.71 33.54 46.04
C VAL A 751 -39.78 32.45 45.49
N TYR A 752 -38.62 32.30 46.14
CA TYR A 752 -37.58 31.34 45.76
C TYR A 752 -37.17 30.50 46.98
N PRO A 753 -38.01 29.55 47.42
CA PRO A 753 -37.71 28.75 48.60
C PRO A 753 -36.45 27.91 48.39
N LEU A 754 -35.59 27.90 49.41
CA LEU A 754 -34.26 27.25 49.43
C LEU A 754 -34.21 25.95 50.25
N GLY A 755 -35.35 25.52 50.79
CA GLY A 755 -35.47 24.42 51.73
C GLY A 755 -36.73 23.59 51.48
N ASN A 756 -36.71 22.36 51.97
CA ASN A 756 -37.83 21.44 51.80
C ASN A 756 -38.94 21.66 52.84
N GLY A 757 -40.10 21.06 52.61
CA GLY A 757 -41.19 21.07 53.56
C GLY A 757 -42.02 22.35 53.49
N THR A 758 -42.72 22.64 54.58
CA THR A 758 -43.68 23.74 54.64
C THR A 758 -43.02 25.04 55.06
N TRP A 759 -43.16 26.07 54.22
CA TRP A 759 -42.82 27.45 54.54
C TRP A 759 -44.03 28.13 55.19
N THR A 760 -43.91 28.49 56.45
CA THR A 760 -45.01 29.01 57.26
C THR A 760 -44.88 30.52 57.40
N LEU A 761 -45.94 31.27 57.11
CA LEU A 761 -45.99 32.71 57.37
C LEU A 761 -46.02 32.94 58.89
N GLU A 762 -44.91 33.42 59.43
CA GLU A 762 -44.71 33.60 60.88
C GLU A 762 -44.85 35.06 61.33
N SER A 763 -44.54 36.01 60.43
CA SER A 763 -44.58 37.43 60.74
C SER A 763 -45.08 38.25 59.55
N ALA A 764 -45.81 39.32 59.85
CA ALA A 764 -46.24 40.32 58.90
C ALA A 764 -46.17 41.69 59.57
N VAL A 765 -45.34 42.59 59.03
CA VAL A 765 -45.18 43.96 59.54
C VAL A 765 -45.53 44.96 58.46
N PHE A 766 -46.07 46.12 58.83
CA PHE A 766 -46.16 47.23 57.89
C PHE A 766 -44.74 47.73 57.62
N SER A 767 -44.35 47.78 56.35
CA SER A 767 -43.03 48.27 55.96
C SER A 767 -42.86 49.69 56.49
N ASP A 768 -41.70 50.01 57.06
CA ASP A 768 -41.42 51.38 57.51
C ASP A 768 -41.48 52.31 56.29
N THR A 769 -42.49 53.20 56.26
CA THR A 769 -42.53 54.31 55.31
C THR A 769 -41.27 55.14 55.50
N VAL A 770 -40.33 55.03 54.56
CA VAL A 770 -39.34 56.09 54.33
C VAL A 770 -40.15 57.32 53.90
N GLY A 771 -40.22 58.31 54.77
CA GLY A 771 -40.87 59.59 54.48
C GLY A 771 -40.18 60.38 53.37
#